data_AF-A0A8C5SNK1-F1
#
_entry.id   AF-A0A8C5SNK1-F1
#
_cell.length_a   1.000
_cell.length_b   1.000
_cell.length_c   1.000
_cell.angle_alpha   90.00
_cell.angle_beta   90.00
_cell.angle_gamma   90.00
#
_symmetry.space_group_name_H-M   'P 1'
#
loop_
_entity.id
_entity.type
_entity.pdbx_description
1 polymer ?
#
loop_
_entity_poly.entity_id
_entity_poly.type
_entity_poly.pdbx_seq_one_letter_code
_entity_poly.pdbx_strand_id
1 'polypeptide(L)'
;MKLSRQFTIFGSAIFCVVIFSLYLMLDRSHLDNPKNHRREGSFPQGQLSILQEKIDHLERLLAENNEIISNIRDSVINLSESVKDGQHSPEVLNFNQRNFSEVLPLATAYVSIEPEDCQFASKTGSQASDVQMLKVYDILPFDNPDGGVWKQGFDISYDEHEWDDKPLQVFVVPHSHNDPGWLKTFDDYFRDQTQHILNNMVLKLQEDKGRKFMWSEISYFSKWWDGIDSQKKDAVKRLIEDGQFEIVTGGWVMPDEASPHYFALIDQLIEGHQWLEKAVGVKPKSGWAVDPFGHSPTMAYLLKRAGFSNMLIQRVHYSVKKHLATQKALEFFWRQNWDLGSDTDILCHMMPFYSYDVPHTCGPDPKICCQFDFKRLPGGRVSCPWRVPPEAIHSGNVQHRAWMILDQYRKKSKLFRTNILLAPLGDDFRYSESSEWDQQYQNYQKLFDYMNSHPEFHVKAQFGTLSDYFEALNKAGKLDGKSGNSVFPVLSGDFFTYADRDHHYWSGYFTSRPFYKRFDRVLESYLRAAEILYSWAVVQSNKFKKTKMFPSVDYYKLLTEARRNLGLFQHHDAITGTSKDWVVVDYGTRLFHSLMNLKEIITESAHILILKDQEMYSYNAATPFFTMDITQSSQDSLPHKTVIQLGKQPRHLLIFNPVEQERSSVVSLYVNTPRVKVLSPTGKAVVVQLSAVWDGTSKISQDAYQISFLAQLPPLGFGVYELLEGLNSETALADYNLYHNDKAKLVKPYRIFTVKEVQNALDEIMLENHYMKIWFSGNSGLVEKINMKEDNKNYPVKLEFAWYGTTSNRDKSGAYLFLPDGESKSMGKPDSLTSCVANLAIAVIHLTNVPRKVIKWDKTYITNFSLSNRNVGLNCVRSSEILQLYLLHGKILEWFNPGFLKLATIRLVDMRTGELWS
;
A
#
# COMPACT_ATOMS: atom_id res chain seq x y z
N MET A 1 53.44 -12.53 42.85
CA MET A 1 52.30 -12.23 41.93
C MET A 1 51.46 -13.48 41.63
N LYS A 2 50.76 -14.07 42.60
CA LYS A 2 49.80 -15.18 42.35
C LYS A 2 48.41 -15.00 43.00
N LEU A 3 48.23 -14.09 43.96
CA LEU A 3 46.93 -13.89 44.64
C LEU A 3 45.88 -13.09 43.83
N SER A 4 46.26 -12.04 43.08
CA SER A 4 45.27 -11.18 42.41
C SER A 4 44.43 -11.93 41.36
N ARG A 5 45.04 -12.88 40.63
CA ARG A 5 44.38 -13.62 39.56
C ARG A 5 43.35 -14.64 40.06
N GLN A 6 43.47 -15.11 41.31
CA GLN A 6 42.45 -15.98 41.93
C GLN A 6 41.22 -15.18 42.38
N PHE A 7 41.41 -13.98 42.94
CA PHE A 7 40.29 -13.12 43.34
C PHE A 7 39.41 -12.68 42.16
N THR A 8 39.99 -12.37 41.00
CA THR A 8 39.20 -12.01 39.80
C THR A 8 38.37 -13.19 39.29
N ILE A 9 38.92 -14.41 39.32
CA ILE A 9 38.23 -15.63 38.85
C ILE A 9 37.11 -16.01 39.83
N PHE A 10 37.36 -16.01 41.15
CA PHE A 10 36.30 -16.25 42.14
C PHE A 10 35.21 -15.17 42.12
N GLY A 11 35.58 -13.89 41.97
CA GLY A 11 34.61 -12.79 41.86
C GLY A 11 33.71 -12.93 40.63
N SER A 12 34.27 -13.26 39.47
CA SER A 12 33.49 -13.48 38.25
C SER A 12 32.61 -14.74 38.32
N ALA A 13 33.07 -15.83 38.93
CA ALA A 13 32.27 -17.04 39.13
C ALA A 13 31.08 -16.77 40.07
N ILE A 14 31.30 -16.07 41.19
CA ILE A 14 30.23 -15.69 42.13
C ILE A 14 29.22 -14.75 41.45
N PHE A 15 29.68 -13.77 40.67
CA PHE A 15 28.81 -12.86 39.93
C PHE A 15 27.93 -13.60 38.90
N CYS A 16 28.50 -14.55 38.14
CA CYS A 16 27.73 -15.40 37.23
C CYS A 16 26.73 -16.29 37.98
N VAL A 17 27.10 -16.91 39.11
CA VAL A 17 26.16 -17.72 39.91
C VAL A 17 25.02 -16.88 40.48
N VAL A 18 25.30 -15.65 40.96
CA VAL A 18 24.27 -14.73 41.46
C VAL A 18 23.31 -14.30 40.36
N ILE A 19 23.82 -13.93 39.18
CA ILE A 19 22.96 -13.55 38.04
C ILE A 19 22.15 -14.76 37.53
N PHE A 20 22.75 -15.94 37.42
CA PHE A 20 22.02 -17.14 36.97
C PHE A 20 20.98 -17.60 38.00
N SER A 21 21.25 -17.40 39.30
CA SER A 21 20.27 -17.68 40.37
C SER A 21 19.14 -16.66 40.39
N LEU A 22 19.42 -15.37 40.19
CA LEU A 22 18.39 -14.33 40.02
C LEU A 22 17.53 -14.59 38.78
N TYR A 23 18.15 -15.00 37.67
CA TYR A 23 17.44 -15.38 36.45
C TYR A 23 16.52 -16.59 36.70
N LEU A 24 17.01 -17.66 37.34
CA LEU A 24 16.21 -18.83 37.71
C LEU A 24 15.12 -18.53 38.78
N MET A 25 15.31 -17.54 39.66
CA MET A 25 14.26 -17.10 40.58
C MET A 25 13.19 -16.24 39.89
N LEU A 26 13.56 -15.42 38.91
CA LEU A 26 12.61 -14.67 38.08
C LEU A 26 11.81 -15.60 37.16
N ASP A 27 12.46 -16.60 36.57
CA ASP A 27 11.81 -17.59 35.70
C ASP A 27 10.87 -18.53 36.49
N ARG A 28 11.18 -18.82 37.77
CA ARG A 28 10.29 -19.58 38.67
C ARG A 28 9.19 -18.76 39.34
N SER A 29 9.28 -17.42 39.39
CA SER A 29 8.24 -16.59 40.03
C SER A 29 7.03 -16.27 39.13
N HIS A 30 7.07 -16.72 37.86
CA HIS A 30 5.96 -16.59 36.91
C HIS A 30 4.96 -17.76 36.92
N LEU A 31 5.16 -18.76 37.78
CA LEU A 31 4.22 -19.85 38.03
C LEU A 31 3.83 -19.85 39.52
N ASP A 32 2.55 -20.13 39.77
CA ASP A 32 1.88 -20.19 41.09
C ASP A 32 1.74 -18.87 41.89
N ASN A 33 0.55 -18.24 41.81
CA ASN A 33 -0.40 -18.31 42.94
C ASN A 33 -1.82 -17.77 42.62
N PRO A 34 -2.87 -18.22 43.36
CA PRO A 34 -4.26 -17.83 43.16
C PRO A 34 -4.80 -16.78 44.16
N LYS A 35 -5.95 -16.18 43.81
CA LYS A 35 -7.00 -15.59 44.68
C LYS A 35 -6.61 -14.52 45.75
N ASN A 36 -7.03 -13.27 45.48
CA ASN A 36 -7.59 -12.25 46.38
C ASN A 36 -7.23 -12.23 47.88
N HIS A 37 -6.70 -11.09 48.37
CA HIS A 37 -7.47 -10.15 49.19
C HIS A 37 -6.78 -8.76 49.38
N ARG A 38 -7.51 -7.78 49.93
CA ARG A 38 -7.13 -6.37 50.09
C ARG A 38 -6.24 -6.12 51.33
N ARG A 39 -5.20 -5.27 51.22
CA ARG A 39 -5.12 -3.92 51.85
C ARG A 39 -3.74 -3.24 51.72
N GLU A 40 -3.79 -1.93 51.48
CA GLU A 40 -2.90 -0.83 51.93
C GLU A 40 -1.38 -1.04 52.16
N GLY A 41 -0.56 -0.23 51.45
CA GLY A 41 0.46 0.58 52.13
C GLY A 41 1.96 0.21 52.00
N SER A 42 2.58 0.48 50.85
CA SER A 42 3.85 1.24 50.71
C SER A 42 4.53 0.98 49.34
N PHE A 43 4.92 2.05 48.64
CA PHE A 43 5.66 1.97 47.37
C PHE A 43 7.18 2.16 47.62
N PRO A 44 8.05 1.26 47.14
CA PRO A 44 9.49 1.45 47.23
C PRO A 44 10.00 2.55 46.27
N GLN A 45 10.89 3.41 46.76
CA GLN A 45 11.35 4.64 46.07
C GLN A 45 12.01 4.43 44.68
N GLY A 46 12.42 3.20 44.32
CA GLY A 46 13.04 2.91 43.02
C GLY A 46 12.09 2.96 41.81
N GLN A 47 10.77 2.83 41.99
CA GLN A 47 9.82 3.06 40.89
C GLN A 47 9.42 4.53 40.75
N LEU A 48 9.57 5.33 41.81
CA LEU A 48 9.32 6.77 41.76
C LEU A 48 10.35 7.50 40.92
N SER A 49 11.64 7.10 40.94
CA SER A 49 12.64 7.75 40.07
C SER A 49 12.38 7.53 38.58
N ILE A 50 11.92 6.34 38.17
CA ILE A 50 11.56 6.04 36.78
C ILE A 50 10.26 6.75 36.37
N LEU A 51 9.33 6.95 37.30
CA LEU A 51 8.15 7.78 37.04
C LEU A 51 8.52 9.27 36.93
N GLN A 52 9.40 9.76 37.81
CA GLN A 52 9.89 11.13 37.81
C GLN A 52 10.66 11.43 36.53
N GLU A 53 11.59 10.56 36.11
CA GLU A 53 12.34 10.72 34.86
C GLU A 53 11.42 10.76 33.62
N LYS A 54 10.28 10.05 33.65
CA LYS A 54 9.25 10.13 32.60
C LYS A 54 8.40 11.40 32.69
N ILE A 55 8.14 11.92 33.89
CA ILE A 55 7.44 13.18 34.09
C ILE A 55 8.34 14.35 33.65
N ASP A 56 9.60 14.39 34.10
CA ASP A 56 10.60 15.38 33.70
C ASP A 56 10.84 15.37 32.17
N HIS A 57 10.79 14.20 31.53
CA HIS A 57 10.85 14.08 30.07
C HIS A 57 9.59 14.62 29.38
N LEU A 58 8.40 14.32 29.92
CA LEU A 58 7.12 14.87 29.42
C LEU A 58 7.04 16.40 29.60
N GLU A 59 7.54 16.92 30.73
CA GLU A 59 7.61 18.37 30.99
C GLU A 59 8.58 19.06 30.04
N ARG A 60 9.73 18.46 29.70
CA ARG A 60 10.60 18.97 28.63
C ARG A 60 9.92 18.99 27.27
N LEU A 61 9.25 17.91 26.87
CA LEU A 61 8.50 17.86 25.60
C LEU A 61 7.33 18.86 25.56
N LEU A 62 6.70 19.15 26.71
CA LEU A 62 5.70 20.20 26.85
C LEU A 62 6.31 21.61 26.78
N ALA A 63 7.49 21.82 27.38
CA ALA A 63 8.21 23.08 27.28
C ALA A 63 8.67 23.36 25.84
N GLU A 64 9.27 22.37 25.16
CA GLU A 64 9.67 22.46 23.75
C GLU A 64 8.46 22.72 22.84
N ASN A 65 7.33 22.03 23.04
CA ASN A 65 6.11 22.31 22.28
C ASN A 65 5.55 23.72 22.56
N ASN A 66 5.60 24.21 23.81
CA ASN A 66 5.19 25.58 24.12
C ASN A 66 6.15 26.63 23.54
N GLU A 67 7.45 26.34 23.45
CA GLU A 67 8.44 27.18 22.78
C GLU A 67 8.22 27.20 21.26
N ILE A 68 7.94 26.05 20.63
CA ILE A 68 7.53 25.96 19.22
C ILE A 68 6.24 26.75 18.98
N ILE A 69 5.24 26.63 19.86
CA ILE A 69 4.00 27.40 19.77
C ILE A 69 4.24 28.91 19.97
N SER A 70 5.17 29.31 20.86
CA SER A 70 5.59 30.72 20.97
C SER A 70 6.26 31.19 19.68
N ASN A 71 7.23 30.45 19.15
CA ASN A 71 7.93 30.78 17.91
C ASN A 71 6.98 30.87 16.70
N ILE A 72 5.96 30.00 16.63
CA ILE A 72 4.87 30.10 15.64
C ILE A 72 4.02 31.35 15.88
N ARG A 73 3.63 31.62 17.13
CA ARG A 73 2.85 32.80 17.51
C ARG A 73 3.60 34.10 17.18
N ASP A 74 4.89 34.17 17.49
CA ASP A 74 5.75 35.32 17.27
C ASP A 74 6.06 35.49 15.77
N SER A 75 6.15 34.39 15.01
CA SER A 75 6.18 34.43 13.54
C SER A 75 4.87 34.96 12.95
N VAL A 76 3.71 34.55 13.49
CA VAL A 76 2.39 35.04 13.09
C VAL A 76 2.17 36.50 13.49
N ILE A 77 2.69 36.94 14.65
CA ILE A 77 2.65 38.34 15.08
C ILE A 77 3.52 39.19 14.14
N ASN A 78 4.77 38.80 13.86
CA ASN A 78 5.64 39.47 12.89
C ASN A 78 5.01 39.53 11.48
N LEU A 79 4.34 38.46 11.03
CA LEU A 79 3.55 38.46 9.78
C LEU A 79 2.34 39.41 9.85
N SER A 80 1.72 39.59 11.01
CA SER A 80 0.58 40.51 11.18
C SER A 80 1.00 41.98 11.34
N GLU A 81 2.19 42.25 11.86
CA GLU A 81 2.76 43.59 12.03
C GLU A 81 3.41 44.09 10.73
N SER A 82 4.12 43.22 9.98
CA SER A 82 4.60 43.54 8.63
C SER A 82 3.46 43.82 7.62
N VAL A 83 2.24 43.31 7.87
CA VAL A 83 1.02 43.65 7.12
C VAL A 83 0.38 44.98 7.56
N LYS A 84 0.75 45.53 8.73
CA LYS A 84 0.20 46.79 9.26
C LYS A 84 1.07 48.03 9.02
N ASP A 85 2.39 47.91 9.05
CA ASP A 85 3.31 49.05 8.84
C ASP A 85 3.76 49.23 7.37
N GLY A 86 3.17 48.47 6.44
CA GLY A 86 3.48 48.47 5.01
C GLY A 86 2.86 49.59 4.17
N GLN A 87 2.71 50.82 4.69
CA GLN A 87 2.17 51.96 3.91
C GLN A 87 3.22 52.61 2.98
N HIS A 88 3.92 51.82 2.16
CA HIS A 88 4.64 52.33 0.99
C HIS A 88 4.73 51.28 -0.13
N SER A 89 4.36 51.67 -1.34
CA SER A 89 4.23 50.79 -2.51
C SER A 89 5.58 50.32 -3.06
N PRO A 90 5.77 49.00 -3.26
CA PRO A 90 6.63 48.47 -4.32
C PRO A 90 5.85 48.42 -5.64
N GLU A 91 6.57 48.50 -6.76
CA GLU A 91 5.98 48.80 -8.07
C GLU A 91 5.06 47.68 -8.61
N VAL A 92 3.97 48.11 -9.25
CA VAL A 92 3.01 47.22 -9.92
C VAL A 92 3.64 46.66 -11.19
N LEU A 93 4.19 45.44 -11.10
CA LEU A 93 4.38 44.60 -12.27
C LEU A 93 3.00 44.22 -12.82
N ASN A 94 2.62 44.86 -13.93
CA ASN A 94 1.33 44.73 -14.60
C ASN A 94 1.01 43.28 -15.00
N PHE A 95 0.34 42.53 -14.12
CA PHE A 95 -0.52 41.41 -14.51
C PHE A 95 -1.81 41.95 -15.15
N ASN A 96 -1.65 42.53 -16.35
CA ASN A 96 -2.78 42.89 -17.20
C ASN A 96 -3.53 41.61 -17.60
N GLN A 97 -4.80 41.55 -17.20
CA GLN A 97 -5.91 40.82 -17.85
C GLN A 97 -5.50 39.70 -18.82
N ARG A 98 -4.97 38.58 -18.29
CA ARG A 98 -5.18 37.29 -18.94
C ARG A 98 -6.43 36.68 -18.35
N ASN A 99 -7.43 36.49 -19.21
CA ASN A 99 -8.70 35.88 -18.85
C ASN A 99 -8.44 34.51 -18.21
N PHE A 100 -9.09 34.22 -17.08
CA PHE A 100 -9.15 32.88 -16.46
C PHE A 100 -10.06 31.92 -17.29
N SER A 101 -9.91 31.94 -18.61
CA SER A 101 -10.69 31.17 -19.58
C SER A 101 -9.88 30.07 -20.28
N GLU A 102 -8.57 29.95 -19.98
CA GLU A 102 -7.67 28.94 -20.54
C GLU A 102 -7.36 27.78 -19.58
N VAL A 103 -8.14 27.62 -18.51
CA VAL A 103 -8.15 26.37 -17.72
C VAL A 103 -9.28 25.49 -18.24
N LEU A 104 -8.91 24.33 -18.78
CA LEU A 104 -9.69 23.45 -19.68
C LEU A 104 -9.66 23.88 -21.16
N PRO A 105 -8.82 23.24 -21.99
CA PRO A 105 -9.24 22.98 -23.37
C PRO A 105 -10.51 22.14 -23.27
N LEU A 106 -11.66 22.72 -23.64
CA LEU A 106 -12.93 22.00 -23.73
C LEU A 106 -12.94 21.17 -25.01
N ALA A 107 -11.93 20.30 -25.13
CA ALA A 107 -11.97 19.17 -26.02
C ALA A 107 -13.09 18.27 -25.51
N THR A 108 -14.24 18.31 -26.20
CA THR A 108 -15.18 17.19 -26.22
C THR A 108 -14.45 15.99 -26.81
N ALA A 109 -13.64 15.33 -25.97
CA ALA A 109 -13.07 14.03 -26.21
C ALA A 109 -14.24 13.03 -26.16
N TYR A 110 -15.02 13.01 -27.25
CA TYR A 110 -15.72 11.82 -27.66
C TYR A 110 -14.63 10.77 -27.92
N VAL A 111 -14.27 10.04 -26.87
CA VAL A 111 -13.57 8.77 -27.01
C VAL A 111 -14.55 7.87 -27.72
N SER A 112 -14.42 7.77 -29.05
CA SER A 112 -15.03 6.67 -29.78
C SER A 112 -14.37 5.41 -29.26
N ILE A 113 -15.10 4.69 -28.41
CA ILE A 113 -14.74 3.32 -28.07
C ILE A 113 -14.79 2.57 -29.41
N GLU A 114 -13.64 2.14 -29.90
CA GLU A 114 -13.58 1.39 -31.15
C GLU A 114 -14.42 0.12 -30.97
N PRO A 115 -15.20 -0.33 -31.98
CA PRO A 115 -15.98 -1.56 -31.86
C PRO A 115 -15.13 -2.79 -31.48
N GLU A 116 -13.81 -2.70 -31.67
CA GLU A 116 -12.79 -3.67 -31.31
C GLU A 116 -12.54 -3.73 -29.79
N ASP A 117 -12.52 -2.59 -29.08
CA ASP A 117 -12.41 -2.51 -27.62
C ASP A 117 -13.59 -3.24 -26.94
N CYS A 118 -14.79 -3.17 -27.51
CA CYS A 118 -15.97 -3.88 -27.02
C CYS A 118 -15.95 -5.39 -27.29
N GLN A 119 -15.12 -5.89 -28.21
CA GLN A 119 -15.05 -7.33 -28.52
C GLN A 119 -14.18 -8.12 -27.54
N PHE A 120 -13.38 -7.45 -26.71
CA PHE A 120 -12.43 -8.06 -25.78
C PHE A 120 -13.06 -9.17 -24.91
N ALA A 121 -14.21 -8.90 -24.28
CA ALA A 121 -14.91 -9.85 -23.42
C ALA A 121 -15.56 -11.06 -24.16
N SER A 122 -15.57 -11.06 -25.49
CA SER A 122 -16.22 -12.10 -26.32
C SER A 122 -15.27 -13.09 -26.98
N LYS A 123 -13.96 -12.77 -27.04
CA LYS A 123 -12.94 -13.59 -27.70
C LYS A 123 -12.25 -14.48 -26.66
N THR A 124 -12.71 -15.73 -26.54
CA THR A 124 -12.01 -16.73 -25.73
C THR A 124 -10.70 -17.15 -26.40
N GLY A 125 -9.60 -16.58 -25.96
CA GLY A 125 -8.25 -17.00 -26.29
C GLY A 125 -7.23 -16.20 -25.48
N SER A 126 -6.03 -16.74 -25.33
CA SER A 126 -4.82 -15.97 -25.11
C SER A 126 -3.89 -16.27 -26.28
N GLN A 127 -3.17 -15.28 -26.79
CA GLN A 127 -2.04 -15.61 -27.65
C GLN A 127 -1.00 -16.29 -26.76
N ALA A 128 -0.48 -17.44 -27.19
CA ALA A 128 0.55 -18.13 -26.42
C ALA A 128 1.80 -17.23 -26.31
N SER A 129 2.13 -16.80 -25.10
CA SER A 129 3.42 -16.20 -24.78
C SER A 129 4.51 -17.27 -24.85
N ASP A 130 5.75 -16.84 -25.16
CA ASP A 130 6.92 -17.73 -25.15
C ASP A 130 7.19 -18.26 -23.72
N VAL A 131 6.97 -17.40 -22.72
CA VAL A 131 7.06 -17.73 -21.30
C VAL A 131 5.71 -17.44 -20.63
N GLN A 132 5.21 -18.41 -19.86
CA GLN A 132 4.00 -18.22 -19.06
C GLN A 132 4.30 -18.68 -17.63
N MET A 133 4.18 -17.78 -16.65
CA MET A 133 4.76 -17.99 -15.32
C MET A 133 4.15 -19.16 -14.54
N LEU A 134 2.86 -19.48 -14.73
CA LEU A 134 2.24 -20.64 -14.10
C LEU A 134 2.86 -21.95 -14.64
N LYS A 135 3.07 -22.05 -15.96
CA LYS A 135 3.79 -23.18 -16.57
C LYS A 135 5.26 -23.27 -16.12
N VAL A 136 5.91 -22.12 -15.88
CA VAL A 136 7.27 -22.09 -15.32
C VAL A 136 7.25 -22.66 -13.89
N TYR A 137 6.28 -22.26 -13.06
CA TYR A 137 6.14 -22.77 -11.70
C TYR A 137 5.84 -24.28 -11.68
N ASP A 138 5.06 -24.81 -12.63
CA ASP A 138 4.78 -26.25 -12.75
C ASP A 138 6.05 -27.11 -13.02
N ILE A 139 7.12 -26.52 -13.58
CA ILE A 139 8.37 -27.23 -13.93
C ILE A 139 9.56 -26.90 -13.00
N LEU A 140 9.43 -25.90 -12.12
CA LEU A 140 10.50 -25.52 -11.20
C LEU A 140 10.56 -26.49 -10.01
N PRO A 141 11.73 -27.04 -9.67
CA PRO A 141 11.90 -27.89 -8.48
C PRO A 141 11.88 -27.10 -7.16
N PHE A 142 12.02 -25.77 -7.21
CA PHE A 142 12.18 -24.87 -6.05
C PHE A 142 13.27 -25.33 -5.06
N ASP A 143 14.36 -25.90 -5.59
CA ASP A 143 15.56 -26.23 -4.83
C ASP A 143 16.50 -25.02 -4.69
N ASN A 144 17.38 -25.07 -3.67
CA ASN A 144 18.41 -24.05 -3.42
C ASN A 144 19.83 -24.67 -3.34
N PRO A 145 20.33 -25.34 -4.40
CA PRO A 145 21.70 -25.86 -4.43
C PRO A 145 22.71 -24.71 -4.53
N ASP A 146 23.83 -24.83 -3.82
CA ASP A 146 24.90 -23.81 -3.81
C ASP A 146 25.54 -23.68 -5.20
N GLY A 147 25.26 -22.56 -5.88
CA GLY A 147 25.79 -22.22 -7.21
C GLY A 147 27.23 -21.71 -7.22
N GLY A 148 27.96 -21.74 -6.10
CA GLY A 148 29.34 -21.27 -6.01
C GLY A 148 29.43 -19.83 -5.50
N VAL A 149 30.12 -18.95 -6.25
CA VAL A 149 30.22 -17.52 -5.88
C VAL A 149 28.86 -16.82 -6.03
N TRP A 150 28.14 -17.12 -7.12
CA TRP A 150 26.72 -16.79 -7.26
C TRP A 150 25.89 -17.89 -6.60
N LYS A 151 25.67 -17.73 -5.29
CA LYS A 151 25.06 -18.75 -4.40
C LYS A 151 23.78 -19.41 -4.92
N GLN A 152 22.96 -18.70 -5.68
CA GLN A 152 21.63 -19.14 -6.11
C GLN A 152 21.53 -19.41 -7.62
N GLY A 153 22.66 -19.40 -8.34
CA GLY A 153 22.69 -19.62 -9.78
C GLY A 153 23.54 -20.82 -10.17
N PHE A 154 24.56 -20.54 -10.96
CA PHE A 154 25.51 -21.48 -11.55
C PHE A 154 26.82 -20.76 -11.87
N ASP A 155 27.90 -21.50 -12.10
CA ASP A 155 29.18 -20.92 -12.53
C ASP A 155 29.07 -20.40 -13.98
N ILE A 156 29.57 -19.19 -14.22
CA ILE A 156 29.45 -18.50 -15.51
C ILE A 156 30.81 -18.40 -16.17
N SER A 157 30.93 -19.00 -17.35
CA SER A 157 32.06 -18.87 -18.28
C SER A 157 31.65 -18.16 -19.57
N TYR A 158 32.64 -17.63 -20.28
CA TYR A 158 32.51 -16.95 -21.56
C TYR A 158 33.72 -17.27 -22.45
N ASP A 159 33.59 -17.04 -23.76
CA ASP A 159 34.72 -17.07 -24.69
C ASP A 159 35.39 -15.69 -24.65
N GLU A 160 36.72 -15.63 -24.59
CA GLU A 160 37.43 -14.35 -24.55
C GLU A 160 37.26 -13.55 -25.85
N HIS A 161 37.01 -14.24 -26.97
CA HIS A 161 36.84 -13.68 -28.32
C HIS A 161 35.39 -13.27 -28.66
N GLU A 162 34.44 -13.41 -27.73
CA GLU A 162 33.00 -13.17 -27.99
C GLU A 162 32.68 -11.70 -28.37
N TRP A 163 33.57 -10.76 -28.07
CA TRP A 163 33.38 -9.33 -28.30
C TRP A 163 34.29 -8.75 -29.40
N ASP A 164 35.05 -9.60 -30.10
CA ASP A 164 36.01 -9.18 -31.14
C ASP A 164 35.33 -8.42 -32.27
N ASP A 165 34.14 -8.89 -32.72
CA ASP A 165 33.32 -8.26 -33.77
C ASP A 165 32.44 -7.09 -33.26
N LYS A 166 31.90 -7.21 -32.05
CA LYS A 166 30.97 -6.24 -31.44
C LYS A 166 31.35 -6.04 -29.96
N PRO A 167 31.95 -4.90 -29.56
CA PRO A 167 32.40 -4.70 -28.19
C PRO A 167 31.24 -4.68 -27.18
N LEU A 168 31.49 -5.12 -25.95
CA LEU A 168 30.54 -5.05 -24.84
C LEU A 168 30.29 -3.58 -24.47
N GLN A 169 29.05 -3.12 -24.47
CA GLN A 169 28.69 -1.77 -24.02
C GLN A 169 28.15 -1.83 -22.59
N VAL A 170 28.86 -1.23 -21.65
CA VAL A 170 28.50 -1.23 -20.22
C VAL A 170 28.03 0.15 -19.80
N PHE A 171 26.77 0.24 -19.38
CA PHE A 171 26.16 1.42 -18.77
C PHE A 171 26.18 1.24 -17.25
N VAL A 172 27.08 1.94 -16.58
CA VAL A 172 27.09 2.03 -15.12
C VAL A 172 26.11 3.13 -14.71
N VAL A 173 25.10 2.80 -13.90
CA VAL A 173 23.95 3.70 -13.63
C VAL A 173 23.88 4.06 -12.15
N PRO A 174 24.47 5.21 -11.72
CA PRO A 174 24.37 5.70 -10.35
C PRO A 174 22.95 6.03 -9.90
N HIS A 175 22.53 5.46 -8.77
CA HIS A 175 21.21 5.72 -8.16
C HIS A 175 21.31 5.76 -6.63
N SER A 176 20.26 6.26 -5.98
CA SER A 176 20.06 6.09 -4.53
C SER A 176 18.63 5.67 -4.27
N HIS A 177 18.44 4.54 -3.60
CA HIS A 177 17.11 4.14 -3.12
C HIS A 177 16.78 4.96 -1.87
N ASN A 178 15.61 5.61 -1.83
CA ASN A 178 15.24 6.54 -0.74
C ASN A 178 13.82 6.24 -0.26
N ASP A 179 13.69 5.39 0.75
CA ASP A 179 12.40 5.00 1.33
C ASP A 179 11.64 6.21 1.87
N PRO A 180 10.41 6.50 1.40
CA PRO A 180 9.54 7.53 1.95
C PRO A 180 9.00 7.26 3.38
N GLY A 181 9.67 6.39 4.13
CA GLY A 181 9.43 6.03 5.52
C GLY A 181 9.52 4.52 5.73
N TRP A 182 10.46 4.08 6.59
CA TRP A 182 10.76 2.67 6.85
C TRP A 182 11.31 2.47 8.28
N LEU A 183 12.61 2.77 8.48
CA LEU A 183 13.24 2.78 9.81
C LEU A 183 13.08 4.14 10.50
N LYS A 184 13.08 5.22 9.71
CA LYS A 184 12.74 6.59 10.12
C LYS A 184 11.46 7.04 9.42
N THR A 185 10.87 8.15 9.89
CA THR A 185 9.75 8.80 9.19
C THR A 185 10.23 9.43 7.88
N PHE A 186 9.27 9.78 7.00
CA PHE A 186 9.53 10.57 5.79
C PHE A 186 10.34 11.84 6.10
N ASP A 187 9.89 12.64 7.06
CA ASP A 187 10.53 13.92 7.38
C ASP A 187 11.90 13.76 8.05
N ASP A 188 12.12 12.69 8.80
CA ASP A 188 13.43 12.37 9.40
C ASP A 188 14.46 11.92 8.35
N TYR A 189 14.09 11.02 7.44
CA TYR A 189 14.95 10.64 6.32
C TYR A 189 15.26 11.84 5.41
N PHE A 190 14.26 12.69 5.16
CA PHE A 190 14.45 13.92 4.40
C PHE A 190 15.56 14.79 4.99
N ARG A 191 15.44 15.13 6.28
CA ARG A 191 16.36 16.00 7.01
C ARG A 191 17.75 15.37 7.17
N ASP A 192 17.81 14.09 7.52
CA ASP A 192 19.07 13.44 7.90
C ASP A 192 19.90 12.98 6.70
N GLN A 193 19.27 12.69 5.54
CA GLN A 193 19.91 11.99 4.42
C GLN A 193 19.47 12.55 3.06
N THR A 194 18.18 12.49 2.70
CA THR A 194 17.71 12.77 1.33
C THR A 194 17.99 14.19 0.85
N GLN A 195 17.84 15.19 1.72
CA GLN A 195 18.15 16.58 1.38
C GLN A 195 19.63 16.76 1.02
N HIS A 196 20.54 16.05 1.69
CA HIS A 196 21.97 16.07 1.37
C HIS A 196 22.28 15.39 0.05
N ILE A 197 21.61 14.26 -0.25
CA ILE A 197 21.74 13.55 -1.54
C ILE A 197 21.38 14.47 -2.70
N LEU A 198 20.22 15.12 -2.64
CA LEU A 198 19.74 16.01 -3.71
C LEU A 198 20.57 17.31 -3.81
N ASN A 199 21.03 17.87 -2.68
CA ASN A 199 21.97 19.01 -2.70
C ASN A 199 23.31 18.65 -3.37
N ASN A 200 23.87 17.48 -3.04
CA ASN A 200 25.12 17.02 -3.65
C ASN A 200 24.92 16.70 -5.14
N MET A 201 23.78 16.13 -5.54
CA MET A 201 23.47 15.82 -6.94
C MET A 201 23.62 17.05 -7.84
N VAL A 202 23.04 18.20 -7.47
CA VAL A 202 23.17 19.43 -8.25
C VAL A 202 24.62 19.86 -8.40
N LEU A 203 25.36 19.91 -7.28
CA LEU A 203 26.75 20.35 -7.28
C LEU A 203 27.66 19.39 -8.07
N LYS A 204 27.52 18.09 -7.81
CA LYS A 204 28.44 17.06 -8.29
C LYS A 204 28.20 16.66 -9.73
N LEU A 205 26.99 16.77 -10.27
CA LEU A 205 26.79 16.57 -11.71
C LEU A 205 27.35 17.74 -12.53
N GLN A 206 27.34 18.97 -12.00
CA GLN A 206 27.90 20.14 -12.69
C GLN A 206 29.43 20.17 -12.78
N GLU A 207 30.14 19.41 -11.93
CA GLU A 207 31.61 19.31 -11.96
C GLU A 207 32.14 18.61 -13.23
N ASP A 208 31.35 17.71 -13.84
CA ASP A 208 31.78 16.89 -14.98
C ASP A 208 30.56 16.37 -15.77
N LYS A 209 30.51 16.71 -17.07
CA LYS A 209 29.43 16.35 -18.00
C LYS A 209 29.29 14.84 -18.25
N GLY A 210 30.32 14.05 -17.96
CA GLY A 210 30.29 12.59 -18.05
C GLY A 210 29.47 11.94 -16.93
N ARG A 211 29.20 12.64 -15.83
CA ARG A 211 28.48 12.09 -14.68
C ARG A 211 26.98 11.98 -14.96
N LYS A 212 26.39 10.84 -14.60
CA LYS A 212 24.97 10.51 -14.75
C LYS A 212 24.38 10.05 -13.41
N PHE A 213 23.18 10.47 -13.06
CA PHE A 213 22.48 10.02 -11.85
C PHE A 213 20.97 9.90 -12.10
N MET A 214 20.30 8.96 -11.44
CA MET A 214 18.85 8.77 -11.57
C MET A 214 18.10 8.87 -10.23
N TRP A 215 16.85 9.32 -10.30
CA TRP A 215 15.95 9.51 -9.16
C TRP A 215 14.54 8.97 -9.42
N SER A 216 13.88 8.44 -8.39
CA SER A 216 12.59 7.77 -8.49
C SER A 216 11.50 8.46 -7.66
N GLU A 217 11.72 8.72 -6.38
CA GLU A 217 10.66 9.08 -5.43
C GLU A 217 10.32 10.58 -5.45
N ILE A 218 9.20 10.93 -6.10
CA ILE A 218 8.83 12.34 -6.31
C ILE A 218 8.33 13.04 -5.05
N SER A 219 7.85 12.30 -4.05
CA SER A 219 7.52 12.84 -2.71
C SER A 219 8.70 13.61 -2.10
N TYR A 220 9.88 13.00 -2.05
CA TYR A 220 11.10 13.65 -1.56
C TYR A 220 11.59 14.78 -2.48
N PHE A 221 11.54 14.55 -3.79
CA PHE A 221 12.02 15.53 -4.76
C PHE A 221 11.16 16.81 -4.76
N SER A 222 9.83 16.68 -4.62
CA SER A 222 8.91 17.81 -4.40
C SER A 222 9.26 18.56 -3.11
N LYS A 223 9.43 17.84 -1.99
CA LYS A 223 9.75 18.46 -0.69
C LYS A 223 11.08 19.22 -0.73
N TRP A 224 12.07 18.70 -1.45
CA TRP A 224 13.35 19.38 -1.66
C TRP A 224 13.22 20.59 -2.58
N TRP A 225 12.49 20.45 -3.69
CA TRP A 225 12.27 21.50 -4.69
C TRP A 225 11.61 22.74 -4.09
N ASP A 226 10.66 22.57 -3.16
CA ASP A 226 9.99 23.68 -2.49
C ASP A 226 10.96 24.50 -1.60
N GLY A 227 12.06 23.89 -1.13
CA GLY A 227 13.08 24.51 -0.27
C GLY A 227 14.31 25.10 -0.97
N ILE A 228 14.38 25.08 -2.31
CA ILE A 228 15.54 25.60 -3.07
C ILE A 228 15.24 26.88 -3.89
N ASP A 229 16.28 27.68 -4.09
CA ASP A 229 16.28 28.89 -4.91
C ASP A 229 16.12 28.62 -6.42
N SER A 230 15.87 29.68 -7.20
CA SER A 230 15.70 29.59 -8.66
C SER A 230 16.97 29.13 -9.38
N GLN A 231 18.16 29.53 -8.92
CA GLN A 231 19.43 29.15 -9.55
C GLN A 231 19.66 27.62 -9.50
N LYS A 232 19.33 26.98 -8.37
CA LYS A 232 19.34 25.52 -8.25
C LYS A 232 18.26 24.87 -9.11
N LYS A 233 17.05 25.42 -9.16
CA LYS A 233 15.96 24.92 -10.03
C LYS A 233 16.37 24.94 -11.51
N ASP A 234 17.02 26.01 -11.95
CA ASP A 234 17.54 26.16 -13.31
C ASP A 234 18.79 25.30 -13.58
N ALA A 235 19.58 25.00 -12.55
CA ALA A 235 20.67 24.01 -12.65
C ALA A 235 20.12 22.59 -12.84
N VAL A 236 19.10 22.19 -12.06
CA VAL A 236 18.44 20.88 -12.19
C VAL A 236 17.80 20.71 -13.56
N LYS A 237 17.06 21.71 -14.06
CA LYS A 237 16.45 21.65 -15.39
C LYS A 237 17.49 21.42 -16.48
N ARG A 238 18.60 22.18 -16.47
CA ARG A 238 19.73 21.97 -17.38
C ARG A 238 20.36 20.59 -17.25
N LEU A 239 20.54 20.07 -16.03
CA LEU A 239 21.07 18.71 -15.81
C LEU A 239 20.15 17.63 -16.40
N ILE A 240 18.83 17.84 -16.47
CA ILE A 240 17.89 16.93 -17.13
C ILE A 240 17.93 17.12 -18.66
N GLU A 241 17.99 18.36 -19.15
CA GLU A 241 18.13 18.69 -20.58
C GLU A 241 19.44 18.14 -21.19
N ASP A 242 20.56 18.24 -20.46
CA ASP A 242 21.86 17.65 -20.79
C ASP A 242 21.88 16.11 -20.58
N GLY A 243 20.79 15.52 -20.10
CA GLY A 243 20.64 14.09 -19.82
C GLY A 243 21.58 13.56 -18.73
N GLN A 244 22.11 14.42 -17.86
CA GLN A 244 22.94 14.04 -16.71
C GLN A 244 22.10 13.57 -15.51
N PHE A 245 20.89 14.09 -15.36
CA PHE A 245 19.95 13.69 -14.31
C PHE A 245 18.68 13.11 -14.94
N GLU A 246 18.32 11.88 -14.60
CA GLU A 246 17.11 11.22 -15.11
C GLU A 246 16.10 10.95 -14.00
N ILE A 247 14.83 11.31 -14.25
CA ILE A 247 13.71 10.85 -13.43
C ILE A 247 13.17 9.55 -14.04
N VAL A 248 13.24 8.46 -13.26
CA VAL A 248 12.67 7.14 -13.59
C VAL A 248 11.37 6.92 -12.83
N THR A 249 10.40 6.20 -13.40
CA THR A 249 9.02 6.04 -12.89
C THR A 249 8.24 7.35 -12.68
N GLY A 250 8.72 8.26 -11.84
CA GLY A 250 8.10 9.54 -11.50
C GLY A 250 6.82 9.44 -10.70
N GLY A 251 6.56 8.29 -10.06
CA GLY A 251 5.49 8.17 -9.07
C GLY A 251 5.82 8.96 -7.81
N TRP A 252 4.81 9.30 -7.02
CA TRP A 252 5.01 9.92 -5.72
C TRP A 252 5.90 9.06 -4.81
N VAL A 253 5.82 7.74 -4.97
CA VAL A 253 6.65 6.72 -4.32
C VAL A 253 7.05 5.63 -5.33
N MET A 254 7.96 4.73 -4.93
CA MET A 254 8.01 3.38 -5.48
C MET A 254 7.01 2.52 -4.69
N PRO A 255 5.85 2.14 -5.27
CA PRO A 255 4.77 1.53 -4.50
C PRO A 255 4.99 0.04 -4.25
N ASP A 256 4.30 -0.53 -3.27
CA ASP A 256 4.04 -1.97 -3.22
C ASP A 256 3.27 -2.43 -4.48
N GLU A 257 3.43 -3.68 -4.87
CA GLU A 257 2.74 -4.27 -6.02
C GLU A 257 1.75 -5.39 -5.62
N ALA A 258 1.70 -5.79 -4.34
CA ALA A 258 0.76 -6.80 -3.84
C ALA A 258 -0.47 -6.23 -3.10
N SER A 259 -0.25 -5.30 -2.16
CA SER A 259 -1.31 -4.79 -1.28
C SER A 259 -2.13 -3.63 -1.86
N PRO A 260 -1.60 -2.71 -2.68
CA PRO A 260 -2.37 -1.60 -3.24
C PRO A 260 -3.53 -2.03 -4.12
N HIS A 261 -4.54 -1.18 -4.17
CA HIS A 261 -5.57 -1.25 -5.20
C HIS A 261 -5.19 -0.34 -6.38
N TYR A 262 -5.59 -0.70 -7.60
CA TYR A 262 -5.14 0.00 -8.81
C TYR A 262 -5.51 1.49 -8.82
N PHE A 263 -6.58 1.90 -8.12
CA PHE A 263 -6.93 3.31 -7.97
C PHE A 263 -5.81 4.10 -7.28
N ALA A 264 -5.30 3.62 -6.13
CA ALA A 264 -4.21 4.28 -5.43
C ALA A 264 -2.86 4.19 -6.18
N LEU A 265 -2.61 3.11 -6.93
CA LEU A 265 -1.44 3.01 -7.82
C LEU A 265 -1.47 4.04 -8.95
N ILE A 266 -2.66 4.31 -9.52
CA ILE A 266 -2.87 5.35 -10.52
C ILE A 266 -2.75 6.74 -9.87
N ASP A 267 -3.39 6.99 -8.73
CA ASP A 267 -3.40 8.30 -8.07
C ASP A 267 -1.99 8.77 -7.68
N GLN A 268 -1.17 7.89 -7.09
CA GLN A 268 0.23 8.21 -6.75
C GLN A 268 1.10 8.47 -7.99
N LEU A 269 0.80 7.81 -9.12
CA LEU A 269 1.50 8.02 -10.39
C LEU A 269 1.09 9.37 -11.00
N ILE A 270 -0.21 9.70 -10.95
CA ILE A 270 -0.76 10.97 -11.39
C ILE A 270 -0.18 12.14 -10.58
N GLU A 271 -0.16 12.08 -9.26
CA GLU A 271 0.38 13.16 -8.41
C GLU A 271 1.85 13.43 -8.73
N GLY A 272 2.67 12.38 -8.85
CA GLY A 272 4.08 12.50 -9.23
C GLY A 272 4.27 13.09 -10.64
N HIS A 273 3.53 12.59 -11.64
CA HIS A 273 3.62 13.05 -13.03
C HIS A 273 3.11 14.48 -13.22
N GLN A 274 1.98 14.84 -12.62
CA GLN A 274 1.45 16.21 -12.69
C GLN A 274 2.37 17.21 -11.99
N TRP A 275 2.98 16.83 -10.86
CA TRP A 275 3.97 17.67 -10.20
C TRP A 275 5.22 17.84 -11.09
N LEU A 276 5.75 16.76 -11.68
CA LEU A 276 6.91 16.81 -12.57
C LEU A 276 6.66 17.69 -13.81
N GLU A 277 5.51 17.54 -14.47
CA GLU A 277 5.14 18.34 -15.65
C GLU A 277 5.01 19.83 -15.28
N LYS A 278 4.41 20.15 -14.14
CA LYS A 278 4.18 21.53 -13.70
C LYS A 278 5.43 22.24 -13.16
N ALA A 279 6.26 21.55 -12.36
CA ALA A 279 7.40 22.15 -11.66
C ALA A 279 8.68 22.13 -12.51
N VAL A 280 8.92 20.99 -13.18
CA VAL A 280 10.19 20.68 -13.86
C VAL A 280 10.02 20.74 -15.38
N GLY A 281 8.90 20.25 -15.92
CA GLY A 281 8.62 20.16 -17.36
C GLY A 281 8.97 18.82 -18.00
N VAL A 282 8.96 17.72 -17.22
CA VAL A 282 9.52 16.42 -17.64
C VAL A 282 8.48 15.29 -17.58
N LYS A 283 8.64 14.29 -18.46
CA LYS A 283 7.83 13.05 -18.48
C LYS A 283 8.76 11.83 -18.52
N PRO A 284 8.79 11.00 -17.46
CA PRO A 284 9.58 9.76 -17.44
C PRO A 284 9.18 8.78 -18.54
N LYS A 285 10.13 7.96 -19.00
CA LYS A 285 9.94 7.01 -20.11
C LYS A 285 10.17 5.53 -19.73
N SER A 286 10.85 5.32 -18.60
CA SER A 286 11.30 4.01 -18.12
C SER A 286 10.90 3.83 -16.65
N GLY A 287 10.28 2.69 -16.34
CA GLY A 287 9.94 2.30 -14.98
C GLY A 287 11.14 1.69 -14.26
N TRP A 288 11.23 1.92 -12.95
CA TRP A 288 12.25 1.40 -12.04
C TRP A 288 11.56 0.98 -10.74
N ALA A 289 11.57 -0.33 -10.48
CA ALA A 289 10.94 -0.95 -9.32
C ALA A 289 11.91 -1.99 -8.72
N VAL A 290 12.85 -1.53 -7.89
CA VAL A 290 13.89 -2.42 -7.33
C VAL A 290 13.56 -3.06 -6.00
N ASP A 291 12.64 -2.47 -5.22
CA ASP A 291 12.32 -2.93 -3.86
C ASP A 291 10.89 -3.45 -3.57
N PRO A 292 9.86 -3.35 -4.43
CA PRO A 292 8.58 -4.04 -4.18
C PRO A 292 8.77 -5.55 -3.99
N PHE A 293 8.17 -6.17 -2.97
CA PHE A 293 8.50 -7.54 -2.55
C PHE A 293 7.80 -8.62 -3.40
N GLY A 294 8.16 -8.67 -4.68
CA GLY A 294 7.42 -9.35 -5.75
C GLY A 294 6.73 -8.33 -6.66
N HIS A 295 6.44 -8.71 -7.90
CA HIS A 295 5.98 -7.78 -8.94
C HIS A 295 4.70 -8.26 -9.63
N SER A 296 3.83 -7.30 -9.96
CA SER A 296 2.50 -7.50 -10.52
C SER A 296 2.43 -7.05 -11.98
N PRO A 297 1.81 -7.83 -12.89
CA PRO A 297 1.57 -7.39 -14.25
C PRO A 297 0.66 -6.14 -14.31
N THR A 298 -0.05 -5.81 -13.22
CA THR A 298 -0.79 -4.55 -13.09
C THR A 298 0.12 -3.34 -13.26
N MET A 299 1.31 -3.33 -12.65
CA MET A 299 2.20 -2.16 -12.77
C MET A 299 2.78 -2.04 -14.19
N ALA A 300 3.09 -3.17 -14.82
CA ALA A 300 3.46 -3.23 -16.24
C ALA A 300 2.37 -2.63 -17.15
N TYR A 301 1.11 -3.02 -16.93
CA TYR A 301 -0.04 -2.46 -17.66
C TYR A 301 -0.20 -0.96 -17.42
N LEU A 302 -0.19 -0.50 -16.16
CA LEU A 302 -0.38 0.91 -15.82
C LEU A 302 0.73 1.79 -16.41
N LEU A 303 1.99 1.37 -16.34
CA LEU A 303 3.11 2.06 -16.97
C LEU A 303 2.95 2.11 -18.50
N LYS A 304 2.61 0.98 -19.15
CA LYS A 304 2.35 0.95 -20.59
C LYS A 304 1.25 1.93 -21.00
N ARG A 305 0.13 1.96 -20.27
CA ARG A 305 -0.99 2.90 -20.50
C ARG A 305 -0.65 4.35 -20.17
N ALA A 306 0.33 4.60 -19.29
CA ALA A 306 0.91 5.92 -19.03
C ALA A 306 1.98 6.35 -20.07
N GLY A 307 2.20 5.56 -21.13
CA GLY A 307 3.10 5.90 -22.24
C GLY A 307 4.54 5.40 -22.09
N PHE A 308 4.82 4.56 -21.09
CA PHE A 308 6.15 3.96 -20.92
C PHE A 308 6.39 2.88 -21.97
N SER A 309 7.64 2.78 -22.42
CA SER A 309 8.08 1.72 -23.34
C SER A 309 8.88 0.62 -22.64
N ASN A 310 9.50 0.93 -21.49
CA ASN A 310 10.37 0.02 -20.77
C ASN A 310 10.13 0.08 -19.25
N MET A 311 10.48 -1.00 -18.55
CA MET A 311 10.53 -1.05 -17.09
C MET A 311 11.63 -1.99 -16.59
N LEU A 312 12.03 -1.83 -15.33
CA LEU A 312 12.97 -2.70 -14.64
C LEU A 312 12.40 -3.21 -13.31
N ILE A 313 12.60 -4.49 -13.04
CA ILE A 313 12.20 -5.18 -11.80
C ILE A 313 13.39 -5.94 -11.18
N GLN A 314 13.30 -6.25 -9.88
CA GLN A 314 14.38 -6.92 -9.15
C GLN A 314 13.93 -8.04 -8.21
N ARG A 315 12.96 -7.85 -7.30
CA ARG A 315 12.65 -8.85 -6.26
C ARG A 315 11.72 -9.95 -6.78
N VAL A 316 12.32 -10.83 -7.59
CA VAL A 316 11.71 -12.05 -8.12
C VAL A 316 12.36 -13.27 -7.46
N HIS A 317 11.58 -14.34 -7.25
CA HIS A 317 12.04 -15.58 -6.61
C HIS A 317 13.36 -16.10 -7.21
N TYR A 318 14.34 -16.47 -6.38
CA TYR A 318 15.69 -16.82 -6.83
C TYR A 318 15.72 -17.96 -7.87
N SER A 319 14.91 -19.03 -7.70
CA SER A 319 14.78 -20.11 -8.69
C SER A 319 14.23 -19.63 -10.06
N VAL A 320 13.36 -18.61 -10.07
CA VAL A 320 12.85 -18.00 -11.32
C VAL A 320 13.95 -17.19 -12.01
N LYS A 321 14.70 -16.38 -11.25
CA LYS A 321 15.89 -15.67 -11.77
C LYS A 321 16.89 -16.66 -12.39
N LYS A 322 17.20 -17.76 -11.70
CA LYS A 322 18.09 -18.83 -12.20
C LYS A 322 17.58 -19.44 -13.52
N HIS A 323 16.30 -19.79 -13.59
CA HIS A 323 15.68 -20.39 -14.77
C HIS A 323 15.70 -19.44 -15.98
N LEU A 324 15.24 -18.20 -15.80
CA LEU A 324 15.22 -17.20 -16.86
C LEU A 324 16.64 -16.81 -17.29
N ALA A 325 17.61 -16.75 -16.36
CA ALA A 325 19.02 -16.53 -16.68
C ALA A 325 19.60 -17.66 -17.55
N THR A 326 19.30 -18.93 -17.26
CA THR A 326 19.71 -20.09 -18.08
C THR A 326 19.14 -20.02 -19.50
N GLN A 327 17.93 -19.47 -19.68
CA GLN A 327 17.28 -19.31 -20.99
C GLN A 327 17.55 -17.94 -21.67
N LYS A 328 18.40 -17.09 -21.06
CA LYS A 328 18.60 -15.68 -21.45
C LYS A 328 17.26 -14.93 -21.64
N ALA A 329 16.30 -15.17 -20.76
CA ALA A 329 14.93 -14.66 -20.79
C ALA A 329 14.65 -13.65 -19.66
N LEU A 330 15.70 -12.98 -19.17
CA LEU A 330 15.61 -11.90 -18.18
C LEU A 330 15.21 -10.55 -18.80
N GLU A 331 15.34 -10.41 -20.13
CA GLU A 331 14.79 -9.29 -20.90
C GLU A 331 13.62 -9.83 -21.72
N PHE A 332 12.42 -9.30 -21.52
CA PHE A 332 11.18 -9.83 -22.12
C PHE A 332 10.13 -8.75 -22.34
N PHE A 333 9.23 -8.95 -23.30
CA PHE A 333 8.00 -8.16 -23.39
C PHE A 333 6.97 -8.71 -22.40
N TRP A 334 6.66 -7.94 -21.36
CA TRP A 334 5.67 -8.35 -20.36
C TRP A 334 4.26 -8.00 -20.85
N ARG A 335 3.47 -9.04 -21.08
CA ARG A 335 2.10 -8.98 -21.60
C ARG A 335 1.09 -9.38 -20.52
N GLN A 336 -0.11 -8.81 -20.56
CA GLN A 336 -1.21 -9.25 -19.71
C GLN A 336 -1.73 -10.64 -20.14
N ASN A 337 -2.12 -11.48 -19.18
CA ASN A 337 -2.58 -12.85 -19.45
C ASN A 337 -3.77 -12.95 -20.43
N TRP A 338 -4.54 -11.88 -20.54
CA TRP A 338 -5.74 -11.76 -21.36
C TRP A 338 -5.51 -11.08 -22.71
N ASP A 339 -4.31 -10.54 -22.97
CA ASP A 339 -4.05 -9.82 -24.22
C ASP A 339 -3.86 -10.80 -25.39
N LEU A 340 -4.62 -10.55 -26.46
CA LEU A 340 -4.62 -11.31 -27.71
C LEU A 340 -3.66 -10.74 -28.75
N GLY A 341 -3.27 -9.47 -28.60
CA GLY A 341 -2.30 -8.77 -29.44
C GLY A 341 -1.03 -8.50 -28.66
N SER A 342 -0.38 -7.37 -28.96
CA SER A 342 0.86 -6.89 -28.31
C SER A 342 0.67 -5.51 -27.68
N ASP A 343 -0.57 -5.08 -27.46
CA ASP A 343 -0.89 -3.70 -27.10
C ASP A 343 -0.54 -3.39 -25.65
N THR A 344 -0.50 -4.42 -24.80
CA THR A 344 -0.02 -4.32 -23.41
C THR A 344 1.48 -4.56 -23.24
N ASP A 345 2.21 -4.93 -24.31
CA ASP A 345 3.62 -5.32 -24.21
C ASP A 345 4.52 -4.15 -23.79
N ILE A 346 5.21 -4.31 -22.66
CA ILE A 346 6.27 -3.39 -22.19
C ILE A 346 7.60 -4.13 -22.07
N LEU A 347 8.71 -3.53 -22.51
CA LEU A 347 10.02 -4.18 -22.43
C LEU A 347 10.51 -4.16 -20.97
N CYS A 348 10.53 -5.32 -20.34
CA CYS A 348 10.94 -5.49 -18.95
C CYS A 348 12.36 -6.04 -18.87
N HIS A 349 13.20 -5.44 -18.02
CA HIS A 349 14.47 -6.00 -17.58
C HIS A 349 14.32 -6.55 -16.15
N MET A 350 14.49 -7.85 -15.96
CA MET A 350 14.65 -8.47 -14.65
C MET A 350 16.14 -8.52 -14.28
N MET A 351 16.51 -7.83 -13.21
CA MET A 351 17.87 -7.92 -12.68
C MET A 351 18.20 -9.36 -12.22
N PRO A 352 19.42 -9.89 -12.48
CA PRO A 352 19.69 -11.34 -12.36
C PRO A 352 19.98 -11.84 -10.94
N PHE A 353 20.41 -10.96 -10.04
CA PHE A 353 21.05 -11.34 -8.77
C PHE A 353 20.21 -10.98 -7.54
N TYR A 354 20.74 -11.26 -6.35
CA TYR A 354 20.02 -11.24 -5.06
C TYR A 354 19.54 -9.84 -4.62
N SER A 355 20.36 -8.81 -4.79
CA SER A 355 20.11 -7.43 -4.33
C SER A 355 20.32 -6.41 -5.46
N TYR A 356 19.85 -5.18 -5.27
CA TYR A 356 20.19 -4.01 -6.11
C TYR A 356 21.42 -3.25 -5.59
N ASP A 357 22.02 -3.68 -4.47
CA ASP A 357 23.27 -3.13 -3.95
C ASP A 357 24.46 -3.32 -4.92
N VAL A 358 25.52 -2.52 -4.75
CA VAL A 358 26.75 -2.62 -5.58
C VAL A 358 27.37 -4.05 -5.60
N PRO A 359 27.49 -4.77 -4.46
CA PRO A 359 27.92 -6.17 -4.47
C PRO A 359 27.13 -7.11 -5.38
N HIS A 360 25.83 -6.92 -5.56
CA HIS A 360 24.98 -7.81 -6.38
C HIS A 360 24.57 -7.20 -7.72
N THR A 361 25.26 -6.17 -8.22
CA THR A 361 24.92 -5.50 -9.48
C THR A 361 26.03 -5.47 -10.52
N CYS A 362 27.30 -5.58 -10.13
CA CYS A 362 28.42 -5.60 -11.09
C CYS A 362 28.54 -6.96 -11.83
N GLY A 363 28.20 -8.07 -11.17
CA GLY A 363 28.42 -9.43 -11.68
C GLY A 363 28.12 -10.51 -10.64
N PRO A 364 28.42 -11.78 -10.94
CA PRO A 364 28.01 -12.93 -10.12
C PRO A 364 28.77 -13.10 -8.80
N ASP A 365 29.99 -12.55 -8.64
CA ASP A 365 30.77 -12.66 -7.42
C ASP A 365 30.70 -11.39 -6.56
N PRO A 366 29.88 -11.36 -5.49
CA PRO A 366 29.76 -10.19 -4.64
C PRO A 366 31.02 -9.90 -3.81
N LYS A 367 31.93 -10.88 -3.64
CA LYS A 367 33.25 -10.64 -3.05
C LYS A 367 34.13 -9.79 -3.96
N ILE A 368 33.96 -9.89 -5.28
CA ILE A 368 34.65 -9.02 -6.26
C ILE A 368 33.92 -7.69 -6.37
N CYS A 369 32.61 -7.70 -6.62
CA CYS A 369 31.83 -6.48 -6.81
C CYS A 369 31.84 -5.52 -5.62
N CYS A 370 31.86 -6.03 -4.38
CA CYS A 370 31.97 -5.17 -3.19
C CYS A 370 33.28 -4.34 -3.17
N GLN A 371 34.34 -4.80 -3.84
CA GLN A 371 35.59 -4.04 -3.96
C GLN A 371 35.52 -2.89 -4.98
N PHE A 372 34.39 -2.76 -5.68
CA PHE A 372 34.06 -1.63 -6.57
C PHE A 372 32.90 -0.79 -6.00
N ASP A 373 32.56 -0.99 -4.72
CA ASP A 373 31.82 -0.04 -3.91
C ASP A 373 32.82 0.86 -3.16
N PHE A 374 33.13 2.03 -3.69
CA PHE A 374 34.11 2.92 -3.08
C PHE A 374 33.61 3.65 -1.81
N LYS A 375 32.32 3.55 -1.44
CA LYS A 375 31.85 3.97 -0.09
C LYS A 375 32.41 3.07 1.01
N ARG A 376 32.80 1.83 0.66
CA ARG A 376 33.33 0.83 1.60
C ARG A 376 34.86 0.90 1.76
N LEU A 377 35.49 1.99 1.31
CA LEU A 377 36.94 2.24 1.48
C LEU A 377 37.35 2.18 2.97
N PRO A 378 38.54 1.62 3.29
CA PRO A 378 39.02 1.52 4.65
C PRO A 378 39.02 2.87 5.39
N GLY A 379 38.55 2.84 6.65
CA GLY A 379 38.35 4.05 7.46
C GLY A 379 36.90 4.56 7.49
N GLY A 380 36.04 4.10 6.57
CA GLY A 380 34.60 4.36 6.58
C GLY A 380 33.83 3.54 7.63
N ARG A 381 32.53 3.84 7.78
CA ARG A 381 31.60 3.11 8.66
C ARG A 381 31.08 1.80 8.07
N VAL A 382 31.20 1.61 6.75
CA VAL A 382 30.69 0.45 6.01
C VAL A 382 31.89 -0.33 5.45
N SER A 383 31.79 -1.65 5.47
CA SER A 383 32.84 -2.55 4.96
C SER A 383 32.26 -3.67 4.10
N CYS A 384 33.12 -4.49 3.50
CA CYS A 384 32.72 -5.65 2.71
C CYS A 384 32.57 -6.90 3.59
N PRO A 385 31.38 -7.53 3.67
CA PRO A 385 31.16 -8.77 4.43
C PRO A 385 32.12 -9.91 4.06
N TRP A 386 32.54 -9.98 2.78
CA TRP A 386 33.47 -10.97 2.25
C TRP A 386 34.95 -10.73 2.62
N ARG A 387 35.24 -9.78 3.52
CA ARG A 387 36.55 -9.51 4.14
C ARG A 387 37.67 -9.05 3.18
N VAL A 388 37.32 -8.68 1.94
CA VAL A 388 38.23 -7.99 1.01
C VAL A 388 37.67 -6.58 0.80
N PRO A 389 38.35 -5.52 1.26
CA PRO A 389 37.90 -4.15 1.06
C PRO A 389 38.14 -3.69 -0.39
N PRO A 390 37.44 -2.64 -0.85
CA PRO A 390 37.84 -1.89 -2.03
C PRO A 390 39.19 -1.19 -1.83
N GLU A 391 39.88 -0.91 -2.94
CA GLU A 391 41.11 -0.12 -3.00
C GLU A 391 40.91 1.06 -3.94
N ALA A 392 41.48 2.22 -3.61
CA ALA A 392 41.44 3.38 -4.49
C ALA A 392 42.19 3.09 -5.80
N ILE A 393 41.64 3.52 -6.94
CA ILE A 393 42.20 3.25 -8.26
C ILE A 393 43.32 4.25 -8.54
N HIS A 394 44.49 3.72 -8.92
CA HIS A 394 45.69 4.45 -9.25
C HIS A 394 46.48 3.74 -10.36
N SER A 395 47.46 4.42 -10.96
CA SER A 395 48.27 3.89 -12.07
C SER A 395 48.85 2.50 -11.80
N GLY A 396 49.34 2.25 -10.58
CA GLY A 396 49.89 0.94 -10.18
C GLY A 396 48.91 -0.22 -10.00
N ASN A 397 47.57 -0.01 -9.97
CA ASN A 397 46.59 -1.10 -9.83
C ASN A 397 45.53 -1.13 -10.95
N VAL A 398 45.32 -0.02 -11.68
CA VAL A 398 44.20 0.15 -12.62
C VAL A 398 44.07 -0.98 -13.64
N GLN A 399 45.16 -1.50 -14.20
CA GLN A 399 45.13 -2.62 -15.17
C GLN A 399 44.46 -3.87 -14.59
N HIS A 400 44.91 -4.31 -13.40
CA HIS A 400 44.36 -5.50 -12.74
C HIS A 400 42.91 -5.26 -12.30
N ARG A 401 42.62 -4.08 -11.76
CA ARG A 401 41.27 -3.69 -11.31
C ARG A 401 40.27 -3.59 -12.47
N ALA A 402 40.70 -3.07 -13.62
CA ALA A 402 39.92 -3.02 -14.86
C ALA A 402 39.60 -4.41 -15.39
N TRP A 403 40.59 -5.31 -15.45
CA TRP A 403 40.36 -6.72 -15.81
C TRP A 403 39.38 -7.41 -14.85
N MET A 404 39.53 -7.22 -13.53
CA MET A 404 38.64 -7.81 -12.52
C MET A 404 37.17 -7.40 -12.67
N ILE A 405 36.89 -6.11 -12.90
CA ILE A 405 35.50 -5.65 -13.08
C ILE A 405 34.96 -6.04 -14.46
N LEU A 406 35.81 -6.03 -15.49
CA LEU A 406 35.43 -6.47 -16.83
C LEU A 406 35.05 -7.95 -16.88
N ASP A 407 35.76 -8.83 -16.16
CA ASP A 407 35.38 -10.23 -16.00
C ASP A 407 33.96 -10.38 -15.42
N GLN A 408 33.63 -9.58 -14.40
CA GLN A 408 32.30 -9.59 -13.79
C GLN A 408 31.22 -9.07 -14.74
N TYR A 409 31.50 -8.01 -15.51
CA TYR A 409 30.62 -7.51 -16.55
C TYR A 409 30.41 -8.53 -17.69
N ARG A 410 31.49 -9.15 -18.17
CA ARG A 410 31.44 -10.22 -19.19
C ARG A 410 30.58 -11.38 -18.70
N LYS A 411 30.81 -11.90 -17.48
CA LYS A 411 29.94 -12.92 -16.86
C LYS A 411 28.48 -12.49 -16.77
N LYS A 412 28.20 -11.27 -16.29
CA LYS A 412 26.82 -10.76 -16.20
C LYS A 412 26.14 -10.73 -17.58
N SER A 413 26.85 -10.31 -18.63
CA SER A 413 26.31 -10.22 -19.99
C SER A 413 25.89 -11.58 -20.57
N LYS A 414 26.49 -12.69 -20.12
CA LYS A 414 26.11 -14.04 -20.57
C LYS A 414 24.67 -14.43 -20.22
N LEU A 415 24.05 -13.76 -19.24
CA LEU A 415 22.66 -13.97 -18.83
C LEU A 415 21.64 -13.24 -19.72
N PHE A 416 22.11 -12.45 -20.69
CA PHE A 416 21.31 -11.62 -21.58
C PHE A 416 21.51 -11.98 -23.06
N ARG A 417 20.69 -11.40 -23.94
CA ARG A 417 20.69 -11.71 -25.39
C ARG A 417 21.55 -10.76 -26.22
N THR A 418 21.90 -9.59 -25.71
CA THR A 418 22.62 -8.54 -26.44
C THR A 418 24.01 -8.26 -25.83
N ASN A 419 24.84 -7.50 -26.55
CA ASN A 419 26.10 -6.97 -26.04
C ASN A 419 25.92 -5.65 -25.24
N ILE A 420 24.71 -5.34 -24.78
CA ILE A 420 24.39 -4.16 -23.98
C ILE A 420 24.16 -4.59 -22.53
N LEU A 421 24.91 -4.00 -21.59
CA LEU A 421 24.89 -4.38 -20.18
C LEU A 421 24.52 -3.20 -19.28
N LEU A 422 23.51 -3.41 -18.43
CA LEU A 422 23.17 -2.53 -17.32
C LEU A 422 23.94 -2.93 -16.06
N ALA A 423 24.59 -1.97 -15.40
CA ALA A 423 25.26 -2.13 -14.11
C ALA A 423 24.86 -1.01 -13.14
N PRO A 424 23.79 -1.18 -12.33
CA PRO A 424 23.42 -0.19 -11.33
C PRO A 424 24.56 0.07 -10.34
N LEU A 425 24.69 1.31 -9.86
CA LEU A 425 25.71 1.74 -8.90
C LEU A 425 25.07 2.52 -7.76
N GLY A 426 24.33 1.81 -6.91
CA GLY A 426 23.62 2.36 -5.76
C GLY A 426 23.38 1.33 -4.67
N ASP A 427 22.63 1.78 -3.67
CA ASP A 427 22.25 1.09 -2.42
C ASP A 427 21.24 2.02 -1.71
N ASP A 428 20.80 1.67 -0.50
CA ASP A 428 19.93 2.51 0.32
C ASP A 428 20.63 3.82 0.75
N PHE A 429 19.95 4.96 0.54
CA PHE A 429 20.38 6.32 0.91
C PHE A 429 21.86 6.62 0.60
N ARG A 430 22.30 6.23 -0.59
CA ARG A 430 23.64 6.54 -1.12
C ARG A 430 23.73 7.98 -1.58
N TYR A 431 24.97 8.41 -1.82
CA TYR A 431 25.32 9.72 -2.34
C TYR A 431 25.02 10.89 -1.36
N SER A 432 24.92 10.58 -0.06
CA SER A 432 24.63 11.53 1.01
C SER A 432 25.81 12.42 1.38
N GLU A 433 27.04 11.92 1.21
CA GLU A 433 28.27 12.65 1.52
C GLU A 433 28.97 13.11 0.22
N SER A 434 29.46 14.36 0.17
CA SER A 434 30.14 14.90 -1.02
C SER A 434 31.39 14.09 -1.41
N SER A 435 32.14 13.60 -0.41
CA SER A 435 33.27 12.69 -0.60
C SER A 435 32.89 11.34 -1.21
N GLU A 436 31.66 10.86 -1.01
CA GLU A 436 31.17 9.61 -1.58
C GLU A 436 30.96 9.74 -3.10
N TRP A 437 30.46 10.89 -3.56
CA TRP A 437 30.41 11.21 -5.00
C TRP A 437 31.82 11.18 -5.59
N ASP A 438 32.76 11.93 -5.00
CA ASP A 438 34.13 11.99 -5.51
C ASP A 438 34.79 10.61 -5.56
N GLN A 439 34.65 9.80 -4.50
CA GLN A 439 35.19 8.45 -4.44
C GLN A 439 34.56 7.51 -5.48
N GLN A 440 33.24 7.56 -5.69
CA GLN A 440 32.59 6.73 -6.71
C GLN A 440 33.01 7.17 -8.11
N TYR A 441 32.75 8.43 -8.47
CA TYR A 441 32.94 8.91 -9.84
C TYR A 441 34.42 8.90 -10.26
N GLN A 442 35.36 9.36 -9.43
CA GLN A 442 36.78 9.42 -9.82
C GLN A 442 37.42 8.05 -9.98
N ASN A 443 37.00 7.04 -9.20
CA ASN A 443 37.55 5.69 -9.32
C ASN A 443 36.95 4.93 -10.51
N TYR A 444 35.64 5.04 -10.74
CA TYR A 444 35.01 4.48 -11.94
C TYR A 444 35.51 5.17 -13.22
N GLN A 445 35.72 6.49 -13.23
CA GLN A 445 36.24 7.19 -14.40
C GLN A 445 37.64 6.67 -14.79
N LYS A 446 38.55 6.48 -13.83
CA LYS A 446 39.88 5.87 -14.11
C LYS A 446 39.78 4.45 -14.68
N LEU A 447 38.79 3.67 -14.25
CA LEU A 447 38.54 2.33 -14.81
C LEU A 447 37.98 2.41 -16.23
N PHE A 448 37.07 3.35 -16.51
CA PHE A 448 36.54 3.59 -17.85
C PHE A 448 37.61 4.12 -18.80
N ASP A 449 38.38 5.12 -18.40
CA ASP A 449 39.48 5.69 -19.19
C ASP A 449 40.48 4.60 -19.57
N TYR A 450 40.86 3.72 -18.62
CA TYR A 450 41.73 2.59 -18.89
C TYR A 450 41.07 1.58 -19.84
N MET A 451 39.87 1.08 -19.53
CA MET A 451 39.20 0.06 -20.35
C MET A 451 38.93 0.55 -21.78
N ASN A 452 38.52 1.80 -21.95
CA ASN A 452 38.17 2.39 -23.25
C ASN A 452 39.41 2.77 -24.07
N SER A 453 40.60 2.91 -23.46
CA SER A 453 41.86 3.20 -24.16
C SER A 453 42.64 1.94 -24.57
N HIS A 454 42.16 0.75 -24.21
CA HIS A 454 42.79 -0.55 -24.48
C HIS A 454 41.85 -1.39 -25.37
N PRO A 455 41.95 -1.28 -26.71
CA PRO A 455 41.02 -1.95 -27.64
C PRO A 455 40.92 -3.46 -27.46
N GLU A 456 41.99 -4.11 -26.98
CA GLU A 456 42.06 -5.54 -26.67
C GLU A 456 41.10 -5.99 -25.55
N PHE A 457 40.50 -5.05 -24.80
CA PHE A 457 39.45 -5.38 -23.85
C PHE A 457 38.05 -5.46 -24.48
N HIS A 458 37.90 -5.05 -25.74
CA HIS A 458 36.66 -5.14 -26.53
C HIS A 458 35.42 -4.65 -25.75
N VAL A 459 35.56 -3.52 -25.06
CA VAL A 459 34.54 -2.94 -24.18
C VAL A 459 34.44 -1.43 -24.37
N LYS A 460 33.24 -0.90 -24.19
CA LYS A 460 32.98 0.53 -23.99
C LYS A 460 32.19 0.69 -22.69
N ALA A 461 32.84 1.12 -21.63
CA ALA A 461 32.25 1.37 -20.32
C ALA A 461 32.08 2.87 -20.06
N GLN A 462 30.92 3.27 -19.56
CA GLN A 462 30.59 4.68 -19.29
C GLN A 462 29.51 4.79 -18.22
N PHE A 463 29.40 5.96 -17.59
CA PHE A 463 28.19 6.28 -16.84
C PHE A 463 27.00 6.43 -17.80
N GLY A 464 25.83 6.00 -17.38
CA GLY A 464 24.59 6.07 -18.14
C GLY A 464 23.37 6.35 -17.26
N THR A 465 22.25 6.62 -17.92
CA THR A 465 20.91 6.58 -17.32
C THR A 465 20.18 5.28 -17.69
N LEU A 466 18.96 5.09 -17.18
CA LEU A 466 18.14 3.94 -17.56
C LEU A 466 17.62 4.08 -19.00
N SER A 467 17.36 5.30 -19.48
CA SER A 467 17.07 5.56 -20.90
C SER A 467 18.25 5.25 -21.81
N ASP A 468 19.49 5.64 -21.45
CA ASP A 468 20.69 5.33 -22.25
C ASP A 468 20.81 3.80 -22.51
N TYR A 469 20.62 3.00 -21.46
CA TYR A 469 20.60 1.54 -21.54
C TYR A 469 19.45 1.02 -22.43
N PHE A 470 18.20 1.41 -22.17
CA PHE A 470 17.07 0.89 -22.94
C PHE A 470 17.06 1.36 -24.39
N GLU A 471 17.58 2.54 -24.71
CA GLU A 471 17.78 2.98 -26.08
C GLU A 471 18.82 2.14 -26.81
N ALA A 472 19.95 1.83 -26.16
CA ALA A 472 20.97 0.95 -26.72
C ALA A 472 20.43 -0.48 -26.91
N LEU A 473 19.67 -0.99 -25.93
CA LEU A 473 19.03 -2.30 -25.97
C LEU A 473 18.00 -2.41 -27.11
N ASN A 474 17.13 -1.42 -27.27
CA ASN A 474 16.15 -1.36 -28.36
C ASN A 474 16.81 -1.23 -29.74
N LYS A 475 17.97 -0.55 -29.84
CA LYS A 475 18.76 -0.50 -31.08
C LYS A 475 19.37 -1.88 -31.38
N ALA A 476 20.01 -2.53 -30.41
CA ALA A 476 20.58 -3.86 -30.57
C ALA A 476 19.52 -4.92 -30.94
N GLY A 477 18.40 -4.97 -30.22
CA GLY A 477 17.34 -5.96 -30.44
C GLY A 477 16.59 -5.83 -31.77
N LYS A 478 16.77 -4.72 -32.51
CA LYS A 478 16.25 -4.52 -33.87
C LYS A 478 17.25 -4.84 -34.97
N LEU A 479 18.56 -4.86 -34.68
CA LEU A 479 19.61 -4.94 -35.70
C LEU A 479 19.90 -6.35 -36.22
N ASP A 480 19.66 -7.39 -35.41
CA ASP A 480 19.93 -8.77 -35.81
C ASP A 480 18.72 -9.45 -36.50
N GLY A 481 17.60 -8.72 -36.70
CA GLY A 481 16.37 -9.21 -37.33
C GLY A 481 16.31 -9.03 -38.84
N LYS A 482 16.84 -10.00 -39.61
CA LYS A 482 16.54 -10.14 -41.06
C LYS A 482 15.11 -10.64 -41.37
N SER A 483 14.34 -10.92 -40.31
CA SER A 483 12.88 -11.04 -40.31
C SER A 483 12.35 -10.17 -39.17
N GLY A 484 11.13 -9.62 -39.29
CA GLY A 484 10.55 -8.64 -38.36
C GLY A 484 10.18 -9.14 -36.95
N ASN A 485 10.90 -10.12 -36.41
CA ASN A 485 10.68 -10.68 -35.08
C ASN A 485 11.71 -10.14 -34.08
N SER A 486 11.25 -9.76 -32.89
CA SER A 486 12.10 -9.36 -31.77
C SER A 486 13.04 -10.49 -31.30
N VAL A 487 14.23 -10.15 -30.81
CA VAL A 487 15.12 -11.09 -30.11
C VAL A 487 14.65 -11.40 -28.68
N PHE A 488 13.79 -10.58 -28.07
CA PHE A 488 13.24 -10.77 -26.72
C PHE A 488 11.94 -11.58 -26.75
N PRO A 489 11.76 -12.57 -25.85
CA PRO A 489 10.54 -13.36 -25.72
C PRO A 489 9.39 -12.53 -25.13
N VAL A 490 8.15 -12.96 -25.38
CA VAL A 490 6.95 -12.49 -24.68
C VAL A 490 6.74 -13.32 -23.41
N LEU A 491 6.51 -12.66 -22.27
CA LEU A 491 6.23 -13.26 -20.98
C LEU A 491 4.85 -12.81 -20.46
N SER A 492 4.07 -13.73 -19.91
CA SER A 492 2.84 -13.39 -19.18
C SER A 492 2.76 -14.08 -17.82
N GLY A 493 2.04 -13.45 -16.88
CA GLY A 493 1.91 -13.87 -15.48
C GLY A 493 2.52 -12.84 -14.52
N ASP A 494 2.60 -13.21 -13.25
CA ASP A 494 3.14 -12.40 -12.15
C ASP A 494 4.39 -13.02 -11.53
N PHE A 495 4.97 -12.34 -10.54
CA PHE A 495 6.18 -12.77 -9.84
C PHE A 495 5.99 -12.95 -8.33
N PHE A 496 4.79 -13.33 -7.90
CA PHE A 496 4.50 -13.71 -6.51
C PHE A 496 4.52 -15.24 -6.30
N THR A 497 4.74 -15.75 -5.10
CA THR A 497 5.24 -15.04 -3.91
C THR A 497 6.77 -14.95 -3.95
N TYR A 498 7.33 -13.77 -3.71
CA TYR A 498 8.79 -13.58 -3.62
C TYR A 498 9.41 -14.41 -2.48
N ALA A 499 10.55 -15.02 -2.77
CA ALA A 499 11.49 -15.50 -1.76
C ALA A 499 12.90 -15.04 -2.13
N ASP A 500 13.60 -14.44 -1.17
CA ASP A 500 14.98 -13.97 -1.32
C ASP A 500 15.97 -15.14 -1.20
N ARG A 501 15.71 -16.11 -0.32
CA ARG A 501 16.51 -17.34 -0.14
C ARG A 501 15.73 -18.48 0.52
N ASP A 502 16.22 -19.70 0.39
CA ASP A 502 15.75 -20.87 1.14
C ASP A 502 14.21 -21.01 1.09
N HIS A 503 13.55 -21.05 2.25
CA HIS A 503 12.10 -21.04 2.41
C HIS A 503 11.56 -19.68 2.90
N HIS A 504 12.33 -18.59 2.74
CA HIS A 504 11.96 -17.25 3.21
C HIS A 504 10.95 -16.63 2.25
N TYR A 505 9.70 -17.11 2.28
CA TYR A 505 8.61 -16.55 1.49
C TYR A 505 8.05 -15.28 2.14
N TRP A 506 8.02 -14.20 1.37
CA TRP A 506 7.58 -12.86 1.79
C TRP A 506 6.05 -12.74 1.69
N SER A 507 5.29 -13.67 2.25
CA SER A 507 3.82 -13.61 2.28
C SER A 507 3.25 -13.08 3.60
N GLY A 508 4.09 -12.77 4.60
CA GLY A 508 3.66 -12.17 5.86
C GLY A 508 3.13 -10.76 5.66
N TYR A 509 3.78 -9.97 4.81
CA TYR A 509 3.40 -8.57 4.58
C TYR A 509 2.03 -8.41 3.91
N PHE A 510 1.53 -9.44 3.21
CA PHE A 510 0.15 -9.47 2.69
C PHE A 510 -0.89 -9.25 3.81
N THR A 511 -0.58 -9.63 5.05
CA THR A 511 -1.48 -9.48 6.21
C THR A 511 -0.97 -8.48 7.27
N SER A 512 0.33 -8.22 7.35
CA SER A 512 0.92 -7.33 8.37
C SER A 512 0.21 -5.98 8.49
N ARG A 513 -0.04 -5.57 9.75
CA ARG A 513 -0.73 -4.32 10.13
C ARG A 513 -2.08 -4.11 9.41
N PRO A 514 -3.02 -5.07 9.50
CA PRO A 514 -4.20 -5.11 8.63
C PRO A 514 -5.20 -3.96 8.88
N PHE A 515 -5.14 -3.31 10.06
CA PHE A 515 -5.90 -2.09 10.33
C PHE A 515 -5.60 -0.98 9.30
N TYR A 516 -4.32 -0.73 8.99
CA TYR A 516 -3.95 0.35 8.07
C TYR A 516 -4.19 -0.03 6.60
N LYS A 517 -4.02 -1.31 6.22
CA LYS A 517 -4.49 -1.83 4.93
C LYS A 517 -6.01 -1.63 4.72
N ARG A 518 -6.81 -1.74 5.79
CA ARG A 518 -8.24 -1.39 5.73
C ARG A 518 -8.44 0.13 5.67
N PHE A 519 -7.63 0.90 6.38
CA PHE A 519 -7.76 2.36 6.42
C PHE A 519 -7.48 2.99 5.05
N ASP A 520 -6.46 2.49 4.34
CA ASP A 520 -6.17 2.79 2.94
C ASP A 520 -7.42 2.72 2.04
N ARG A 521 -8.11 1.57 2.01
CA ARG A 521 -9.38 1.38 1.27
C ARG A 521 -10.50 2.32 1.70
N VAL A 522 -10.54 2.72 2.98
CA VAL A 522 -11.51 3.72 3.46
C VAL A 522 -11.14 5.10 2.93
N LEU A 523 -9.85 5.46 2.93
CA LEU A 523 -9.38 6.75 2.43
C LEU A 523 -9.58 6.86 0.91
N GLU A 524 -9.27 5.83 0.12
CA GLU A 524 -9.57 5.76 -1.32
C GLU A 524 -11.05 6.07 -1.62
N SER A 525 -11.97 5.44 -0.88
CA SER A 525 -13.41 5.61 -1.05
C SER A 525 -13.87 7.04 -0.73
N TYR A 526 -13.32 7.65 0.31
CA TYR A 526 -13.60 9.04 0.67
C TYR A 526 -12.96 10.03 -0.30
N LEU A 527 -11.74 9.75 -0.79
CA LEU A 527 -11.03 10.58 -1.75
C LEU A 527 -11.82 10.68 -3.05
N ARG A 528 -12.17 9.53 -3.65
CA ARG A 528 -12.99 9.49 -4.88
C ARG A 528 -14.31 10.24 -4.72
N ALA A 529 -14.99 10.08 -3.57
CA ALA A 529 -16.24 10.80 -3.31
C ALA A 529 -16.03 12.32 -3.18
N ALA A 530 -14.96 12.74 -2.48
CA ALA A 530 -14.61 14.15 -2.32
C ALA A 530 -14.23 14.80 -3.65
N GLU A 531 -13.44 14.14 -4.50
CA GLU A 531 -13.03 14.66 -5.81
C GLU A 531 -14.21 14.94 -6.73
N ILE A 532 -15.17 14.01 -6.81
CA ILE A 532 -16.37 14.15 -7.64
C ILE A 532 -17.21 15.34 -7.15
N LEU A 533 -17.50 15.37 -5.85
CA LEU A 533 -18.33 16.43 -5.25
C LEU A 533 -17.66 17.81 -5.32
N TYR A 534 -16.36 17.88 -5.02
CA TYR A 534 -15.56 19.10 -5.13
C TYR A 534 -15.59 19.64 -6.57
N SER A 535 -15.41 18.78 -7.56
CA SER A 535 -15.39 19.18 -8.97
C SER A 535 -16.71 19.83 -9.40
N TRP A 536 -17.86 19.28 -9.01
CA TRP A 536 -19.15 19.90 -9.28
C TRP A 536 -19.39 21.17 -8.45
N ALA A 537 -18.96 21.19 -7.18
CA ALA A 537 -19.07 22.38 -6.31
C ALA A 537 -18.28 23.57 -6.86
N VAL A 538 -17.10 23.34 -7.44
CA VAL A 538 -16.32 24.38 -8.15
C VAL A 538 -17.08 24.89 -9.38
N VAL A 539 -17.61 24.00 -10.22
CA VAL A 539 -18.39 24.42 -11.41
C VAL A 539 -19.63 25.22 -11.01
N GLN A 540 -20.37 24.77 -9.98
CA GLN A 540 -21.55 25.45 -9.44
C GLN A 540 -21.18 26.82 -8.87
N SER A 541 -20.17 26.92 -7.99
CA SER A 541 -19.75 28.20 -7.40
C SER A 541 -19.33 29.23 -8.46
N ASN A 542 -18.64 28.80 -9.52
CA ASN A 542 -18.26 29.67 -10.64
C ASN A 542 -19.47 30.15 -11.45
N LYS A 543 -20.42 29.26 -11.77
CA LYS A 543 -21.66 29.60 -12.51
C LYS A 543 -22.46 30.71 -11.84
N PHE A 544 -22.51 30.71 -10.50
CA PHE A 544 -23.24 31.71 -9.71
C PHE A 544 -22.35 32.89 -9.23
N LYS A 545 -21.10 33.00 -9.71
CA LYS A 545 -20.12 34.03 -9.27
C LYS A 545 -19.83 34.02 -7.76
N LYS A 546 -20.07 32.88 -7.09
CA LYS A 546 -19.87 32.65 -5.65
C LYS A 546 -18.46 32.14 -5.30
N THR A 547 -17.49 32.28 -6.21
CA THR A 547 -16.08 31.87 -6.04
C THR A 547 -15.37 32.53 -4.84
N LYS A 548 -15.95 33.60 -4.26
CA LYS A 548 -15.48 34.23 -3.01
C LYS A 548 -16.11 33.66 -1.73
N MET A 549 -17.14 32.83 -1.83
CA MET A 549 -17.90 32.29 -0.68
C MET A 549 -17.62 30.81 -0.45
N PHE A 550 -17.44 30.01 -1.50
CA PHE A 550 -16.94 28.64 -1.39
C PHE A 550 -15.39 28.65 -1.46
N PRO A 551 -14.66 28.17 -0.43
CA PRO A 551 -13.20 28.26 -0.35
C PRO A 551 -12.50 27.20 -1.22
N SER A 552 -12.78 27.21 -2.53
CA SER A 552 -12.33 26.21 -3.49
C SER A 552 -10.81 26.03 -3.54
N VAL A 553 -10.04 27.09 -3.33
CA VAL A 553 -8.57 27.08 -3.34
C VAL A 553 -8.01 26.34 -2.13
N ASP A 554 -8.60 26.54 -0.95
CA ASP A 554 -8.14 25.88 0.28
C ASP A 554 -8.58 24.41 0.30
N TYR A 555 -9.80 24.11 -0.15
CA TYR A 555 -10.22 22.72 -0.37
C TYR A 555 -9.39 21.99 -1.44
N TYR A 556 -8.87 22.69 -2.46
CA TYR A 556 -7.92 22.07 -3.38
C TYR A 556 -6.60 21.67 -2.69
N LYS A 557 -6.09 22.49 -1.76
CA LYS A 557 -4.89 22.17 -0.99
C LYS A 557 -5.13 20.94 -0.10
N LEU A 558 -6.24 20.92 0.64
CA LEU A 558 -6.62 19.80 1.50
C LEU A 558 -6.85 18.49 0.71
N LEU A 559 -7.42 18.58 -0.50
CA LEU A 559 -7.59 17.46 -1.41
C LEU A 559 -6.24 16.95 -1.94
N THR A 560 -5.34 17.86 -2.31
CA THR A 560 -3.98 17.54 -2.76
C THR A 560 -3.15 16.91 -1.63
N GLU A 561 -3.29 17.40 -0.40
CA GLU A 561 -2.69 16.79 0.79
C GLU A 561 -3.19 15.35 0.99
N ALA A 562 -4.50 15.12 0.83
CA ALA A 562 -5.08 13.78 0.94
C ALA A 562 -4.57 12.81 -0.14
N ARG A 563 -4.48 13.25 -1.41
CA ARG A 563 -3.83 12.47 -2.50
C ARG A 563 -2.38 12.14 -2.16
N ARG A 564 -1.59 13.15 -1.76
CA ARG A 564 -0.17 12.98 -1.40
C ARG A 564 0.05 12.04 -0.23
N ASN A 565 -0.81 12.07 0.78
CA ASN A 565 -0.72 11.17 1.93
C ASN A 565 -1.18 9.75 1.59
N LEU A 566 -2.23 9.58 0.77
CA LEU A 566 -2.63 8.27 0.24
C LEU A 566 -1.52 7.68 -0.63
N GLY A 567 -0.97 8.47 -1.56
CA GLY A 567 0.11 8.09 -2.45
C GLY A 567 1.40 7.76 -1.69
N LEU A 568 1.72 8.51 -0.64
CA LEU A 568 2.85 8.22 0.26
C LEU A 568 2.65 6.85 0.94
N PHE A 569 1.41 6.54 1.35
CA PHE A 569 1.10 5.26 1.98
C PHE A 569 1.16 4.06 1.03
N GLN A 570 1.19 4.26 -0.29
CA GLN A 570 1.40 3.16 -1.24
C GLN A 570 2.83 2.62 -1.24
N HIS A 571 3.79 3.31 -0.58
CA HIS A 571 5.18 2.88 -0.46
C HIS A 571 5.32 1.43 0.05
N HIS A 572 6.33 0.71 -0.45
CA HIS A 572 6.59 -0.70 -0.14
C HIS A 572 6.96 -1.00 1.32
N ASP A 573 7.20 -0.01 2.20
CA ASP A 573 7.18 -0.25 3.67
C ASP A 573 5.99 0.32 4.44
N ALA A 574 5.07 0.99 3.74
CA ALA A 574 3.91 1.66 4.34
C ALA A 574 2.67 0.74 4.38
N ILE A 575 1.97 0.57 3.25
CA ILE A 575 0.80 -0.31 3.14
C ILE A 575 1.12 -1.78 3.44
N THR A 576 2.31 -2.24 3.10
CA THR A 576 2.84 -3.57 3.45
C THR A 576 2.92 -3.80 4.96
N GLY A 577 3.03 -2.74 5.75
CA GLY A 577 3.09 -2.78 7.20
C GLY A 577 4.46 -3.19 7.75
N THR A 578 5.53 -3.00 6.99
CA THR A 578 6.88 -3.48 7.33
C THR A 578 7.80 -2.43 7.97
N SER A 579 7.41 -1.15 7.92
CA SER A 579 8.01 -0.06 8.70
C SER A 579 8.03 -0.30 10.23
N LYS A 580 8.86 0.48 10.93
CA LYS A 580 8.88 0.58 12.40
C LYS A 580 7.58 1.20 12.95
N ASP A 581 7.27 0.90 14.22
CA ASP A 581 5.98 1.29 14.82
C ASP A 581 5.75 2.80 14.85
N TRP A 582 6.79 3.61 15.12
CA TRP A 582 6.68 5.08 15.11
C TRP A 582 6.42 5.64 13.71
N VAL A 583 6.97 5.02 12.66
CA VAL A 583 6.73 5.39 11.26
C VAL A 583 5.30 5.03 10.84
N VAL A 584 4.78 3.90 11.32
CA VAL A 584 3.38 3.50 11.11
C VAL A 584 2.41 4.45 11.82
N VAL A 585 2.79 4.97 12.99
CA VAL A 585 2.01 6.02 13.68
C VAL A 585 2.03 7.34 12.89
N ASP A 586 3.15 7.72 12.28
CA ASP A 586 3.24 8.87 11.36
C ASP A 586 2.30 8.69 10.15
N TYR A 587 2.41 7.57 9.42
CA TYR A 587 1.49 7.23 8.33
C TYR A 587 0.03 7.23 8.77
N GLY A 588 -0.30 6.57 9.87
CA GLY A 588 -1.67 6.54 10.41
C GLY A 588 -2.21 7.94 10.70
N THR A 589 -1.38 8.81 11.27
CA THR A 589 -1.74 10.20 11.57
C THR A 589 -2.00 11.00 10.30
N ARG A 590 -1.15 10.86 9.26
CA ARG A 590 -1.36 11.48 7.94
C ARG A 590 -2.65 11.01 7.27
N LEU A 591 -2.93 9.70 7.28
CA LEU A 591 -4.18 9.13 6.75
C LEU A 591 -5.40 9.64 7.53
N PHE A 592 -5.30 9.80 8.86
CA PHE A 592 -6.37 10.30 9.72
C PHE A 592 -6.68 11.79 9.49
N HIS A 593 -5.66 12.65 9.41
CA HIS A 593 -5.86 14.04 9.02
C HIS A 593 -6.47 14.15 7.62
N SER A 594 -5.97 13.35 6.67
CA SER A 594 -6.52 13.27 5.31
C SER A 594 -7.99 12.86 5.31
N LEU A 595 -8.40 11.87 6.13
CA LEU A 595 -9.81 11.50 6.26
C LEU A 595 -10.66 12.64 6.81
N MET A 596 -10.17 13.42 7.78
CA MET A 596 -10.90 14.58 8.31
C MET A 596 -11.04 15.69 7.25
N ASN A 597 -9.96 16.01 6.55
CA ASN A 597 -9.94 16.95 5.42
C ASN A 597 -10.99 16.56 4.36
N LEU A 598 -11.00 15.29 3.94
CA LEU A 598 -11.95 14.79 2.94
C LEU A 598 -13.40 14.82 3.44
N LYS A 599 -13.65 14.58 4.74
CA LYS A 599 -14.98 14.73 5.33
C LYS A 599 -15.49 16.17 5.23
N GLU A 600 -14.65 17.17 5.55
CA GLU A 600 -15.02 18.57 5.42
C GLU A 600 -15.36 18.93 3.96
N ILE A 601 -14.48 18.54 3.01
CA ILE A 601 -14.68 18.77 1.57
C ILE A 601 -15.99 18.14 1.10
N ILE A 602 -16.30 16.90 1.50
CA ILE A 602 -17.56 16.22 1.17
C ILE A 602 -18.76 17.01 1.72
N THR A 603 -18.74 17.40 3.00
CA THR A 603 -19.86 18.10 3.63
C THR A 603 -20.13 19.47 3.01
N GLU A 604 -19.09 20.26 2.74
CA GLU A 604 -19.26 21.62 2.21
C GLU A 604 -19.53 21.64 0.70
N SER A 605 -18.93 20.71 -0.06
CA SER A 605 -19.29 20.50 -1.47
C SER A 605 -20.74 20.03 -1.60
N ALA A 606 -21.21 19.15 -0.72
CA ALA A 606 -22.60 18.73 -0.69
C ALA A 606 -23.55 19.90 -0.31
N HIS A 607 -23.17 20.75 0.65
CA HIS A 607 -23.97 21.90 1.07
C HIS A 607 -24.26 22.85 -0.09
N ILE A 608 -23.24 23.27 -0.87
CA ILE A 608 -23.48 24.13 -2.05
C ILE A 608 -24.30 23.40 -3.14
N LEU A 609 -24.09 22.10 -3.34
CA LEU A 609 -24.78 21.34 -4.40
C LEU A 609 -26.28 21.08 -4.14
N ILE A 610 -26.72 20.97 -2.89
CA ILE A 610 -28.14 20.71 -2.57
C ILE A 610 -29.03 21.96 -2.50
N LEU A 611 -28.45 23.16 -2.49
CA LEU A 611 -29.19 24.42 -2.36
C LEU A 611 -29.94 24.77 -3.65
N LYS A 612 -31.27 24.93 -3.54
CA LYS A 612 -32.13 25.43 -4.64
C LYS A 612 -31.84 26.89 -4.98
N ASP A 613 -31.57 27.71 -3.97
CA ASP A 613 -31.11 29.08 -4.11
C ASP A 613 -29.69 29.19 -3.56
N GLN A 614 -28.76 29.54 -4.45
CA GLN A 614 -27.33 29.64 -4.18
C GLN A 614 -26.97 30.96 -3.49
N GLU A 615 -27.89 31.94 -3.44
CA GLU A 615 -27.72 33.15 -2.62
C GLU A 615 -27.77 32.86 -1.13
N MET A 616 -28.40 31.75 -0.71
CA MET A 616 -28.46 31.31 0.68
C MET A 616 -27.24 30.50 1.15
N TYR A 617 -26.25 30.24 0.30
CA TYR A 617 -25.01 29.60 0.75
C TYR A 617 -24.19 30.54 1.64
N SER A 618 -23.99 30.17 2.90
CA SER A 618 -23.07 30.82 3.83
C SER A 618 -22.10 29.80 4.42
N TYR A 619 -20.80 29.95 4.14
CA TYR A 619 -19.76 29.16 4.81
C TYR A 619 -19.55 29.65 6.24
N ASN A 620 -19.55 28.72 7.20
CA ASN A 620 -19.14 28.99 8.58
C ASN A 620 -18.51 27.74 9.21
N ALA A 621 -17.18 27.72 9.28
CA ALA A 621 -16.40 26.63 9.88
C ALA A 621 -16.79 26.27 11.32
N ALA A 622 -17.32 27.23 12.11
CA ALA A 622 -17.73 26.99 13.49
C ALA A 622 -19.08 26.26 13.61
N THR A 623 -19.89 26.24 12.55
CA THR A 623 -21.21 25.59 12.52
C THR A 623 -21.43 24.91 11.16
N PRO A 624 -20.78 23.77 10.89
CA PRO A 624 -20.91 23.07 9.61
C PRO A 624 -22.36 22.64 9.36
N PHE A 625 -22.83 22.77 8.12
CA PHE A 625 -24.23 22.50 7.77
C PHE A 625 -24.57 21.01 7.84
N PHE A 626 -23.62 20.15 7.48
CA PHE A 626 -23.73 18.70 7.58
C PHE A 626 -22.68 18.13 8.55
N THR A 627 -23.03 16.98 9.14
CA THR A 627 -22.10 16.16 9.93
C THR A 627 -22.15 14.73 9.42
N MET A 628 -21.00 14.07 9.34
CA MET A 628 -20.93 12.65 8.93
C MET A 628 -21.55 11.73 9.99
N ASP A 629 -22.16 10.62 9.56
CA ASP A 629 -22.76 9.63 10.48
C ASP A 629 -21.73 8.84 11.29
N ILE A 630 -20.46 8.87 10.86
CA ILE A 630 -19.33 8.14 11.44
C ILE A 630 -18.24 9.11 11.93
N THR A 631 -17.98 9.01 13.23
CA THR A 631 -16.88 9.67 13.95
C THR A 631 -15.74 8.68 14.25
N GLN A 632 -14.52 9.18 14.43
CA GLN A 632 -13.34 8.40 14.81
C GLN A 632 -12.44 9.34 15.64
N SER A 633 -11.92 8.88 16.78
CA SER A 633 -11.25 9.76 17.76
C SER A 633 -9.75 9.92 17.53
N SER A 634 -9.12 8.91 16.94
CA SER A 634 -7.68 8.85 16.66
C SER A 634 -7.42 7.92 15.49
N GLN A 635 -6.21 8.01 14.93
CA GLN A 635 -5.78 7.17 13.82
C GLN A 635 -5.92 5.66 14.11
N ASP A 636 -5.69 5.22 15.36
CA ASP A 636 -5.72 3.81 15.79
C ASP A 636 -7.08 3.37 16.40
N SER A 637 -8.07 4.27 16.41
CA SER A 637 -9.42 3.99 16.93
C SER A 637 -10.36 3.43 15.87
N LEU A 638 -11.34 2.64 16.29
CA LEU A 638 -12.41 2.19 15.41
C LEU A 638 -13.45 3.29 15.18
N PRO A 639 -14.05 3.37 13.98
CA PRO A 639 -15.15 4.28 13.71
C PRO A 639 -16.40 3.96 14.56
N HIS A 640 -17.05 5.01 15.04
CA HIS A 640 -18.29 4.95 15.83
C HIS A 640 -19.40 5.74 15.15
N LYS A 641 -20.59 5.15 15.05
CA LYS A 641 -21.78 5.79 14.50
C LYS A 641 -22.42 6.74 15.51
N THR A 642 -22.73 7.95 15.06
CA THR A 642 -23.37 8.99 15.85
C THR A 642 -24.85 8.66 16.07
N VAL A 643 -25.36 8.86 17.29
CA VAL A 643 -26.77 8.67 17.62
C VAL A 643 -27.55 9.93 17.24
N ILE A 644 -28.28 9.87 16.12
CA ILE A 644 -29.09 10.96 15.59
C ILE A 644 -30.24 11.27 16.56
N GLN A 645 -30.29 12.51 17.03
CA GLN A 645 -31.33 13.00 17.94
C GLN A 645 -32.56 13.42 17.13
N LEU A 646 -33.56 12.53 17.10
CA LEU A 646 -34.89 12.80 16.54
C LEU A 646 -35.78 13.49 17.59
N GLY A 647 -36.78 14.20 17.09
CA GLY A 647 -37.79 14.90 17.89
C GLY A 647 -38.83 15.55 16.97
N LYS A 648 -39.44 16.67 17.42
CA LYS A 648 -40.51 17.35 16.68
C LYS A 648 -40.08 17.96 15.33
N GLN A 649 -38.80 18.32 15.19
CA GLN A 649 -38.26 18.86 13.94
C GLN A 649 -37.58 17.73 13.15
N PRO A 650 -37.80 17.64 11.83
CA PRO A 650 -37.16 16.62 11.01
C PRO A 650 -35.64 16.77 10.97
N ARG A 651 -34.95 15.63 10.93
CA ARG A 651 -33.54 15.56 10.57
C ARG A 651 -33.42 15.13 9.11
N HIS A 652 -32.59 15.81 8.34
CA HIS A 652 -32.35 15.46 6.95
C HIS A 652 -31.11 14.58 6.85
N LEU A 653 -31.21 13.50 6.08
CA LEU A 653 -30.12 12.60 5.76
C LEU A 653 -29.81 12.75 4.27
N LEU A 654 -28.56 13.14 3.98
CA LEU A 654 -28.05 13.15 2.62
C LEU A 654 -27.20 11.89 2.38
N ILE A 655 -27.45 11.22 1.26
CA ILE A 655 -26.70 10.03 0.84
C ILE A 655 -26.20 10.25 -0.57
N PHE A 656 -24.88 10.12 -0.79
CA PHE A 656 -24.26 10.27 -2.10
C PHE A 656 -23.89 8.90 -2.69
N ASN A 657 -24.11 8.74 -3.99
CA ASN A 657 -23.71 7.57 -4.75
C ASN A 657 -22.53 7.91 -5.69
N PRO A 658 -21.28 7.50 -5.37
CA PRO A 658 -20.09 7.85 -6.15
C PRO A 658 -19.85 6.95 -7.38
N VAL A 659 -20.84 6.18 -7.84
CA VAL A 659 -20.72 5.32 -9.02
C VAL A 659 -21.67 5.72 -10.16
N GLU A 660 -21.26 5.40 -11.38
CA GLU A 660 -21.93 5.65 -12.68
C GLU A 660 -23.28 4.92 -12.86
N GLN A 661 -23.80 4.24 -11.83
CA GLN A 661 -24.95 3.32 -11.93
C GLN A 661 -25.97 3.59 -10.83
N GLU A 662 -27.26 3.36 -11.13
CA GLU A 662 -28.32 3.41 -10.14
C GLU A 662 -28.07 2.34 -9.07
N ARG A 663 -28.17 2.73 -7.80
CA ARG A 663 -27.78 1.90 -6.67
C ARG A 663 -28.90 1.77 -5.65
N SER A 664 -29.39 0.55 -5.49
CA SER A 664 -30.20 0.16 -4.33
C SER A 664 -29.28 -0.44 -3.26
N SER A 665 -29.28 0.13 -2.04
CA SER A 665 -28.46 -0.37 -0.93
C SER A 665 -29.15 -0.15 0.41
N VAL A 666 -28.96 -1.08 1.35
CA VAL A 666 -29.50 -0.92 2.71
C VAL A 666 -28.60 0.04 3.49
N VAL A 667 -29.22 1.07 4.06
CA VAL A 667 -28.55 2.10 4.85
C VAL A 667 -28.99 1.93 6.30
N SER A 668 -28.03 1.90 7.23
CA SER A 668 -28.28 1.68 8.66
C SER A 668 -27.73 2.81 9.52
N LEU A 669 -28.58 3.43 10.34
CA LEU A 669 -28.25 4.60 11.18
C LEU A 669 -28.61 4.35 12.64
N TYR A 670 -28.01 5.11 13.56
CA TYR A 670 -28.35 5.04 14.98
C TYR A 670 -29.22 6.24 15.34
N VAL A 671 -30.27 6.02 16.12
CA VAL A 671 -31.26 7.04 16.53
C VAL A 671 -31.58 6.90 18.02
N ASN A 672 -32.02 7.99 18.66
CA ASN A 672 -32.35 8.03 20.09
C ASN A 672 -33.73 7.45 20.47
N THR A 673 -34.62 7.20 19.50
CA THR A 673 -36.02 6.81 19.74
C THR A 673 -36.43 5.61 18.87
N PRO A 674 -37.28 4.69 19.36
CA PRO A 674 -37.84 3.60 18.56
C PRO A 674 -38.96 4.07 17.62
N ARG A 675 -39.51 5.27 17.83
CA ARG A 675 -40.61 5.83 17.05
C ARG A 675 -40.06 6.59 15.84
N VAL A 676 -39.67 5.87 14.79
CA VAL A 676 -39.08 6.47 13.59
C VAL A 676 -40.01 6.36 12.39
N LYS A 677 -40.13 7.47 11.66
CA LYS A 677 -40.65 7.52 10.30
C LYS A 677 -39.54 8.04 9.38
N VAL A 678 -39.29 7.34 8.29
CA VAL A 678 -38.36 7.75 7.22
C VAL A 678 -39.16 8.08 5.97
N LEU A 679 -38.93 9.25 5.38
CA LEU A 679 -39.50 9.63 4.08
C LEU A 679 -38.42 9.61 3.00
N SER A 680 -38.80 9.16 1.81
CA SER A 680 -37.99 9.18 0.59
C SER A 680 -37.85 10.60 0.03
N PRO A 681 -36.96 10.82 -0.98
CA PRO A 681 -36.88 12.10 -1.70
C PRO A 681 -38.19 12.56 -2.35
N THR A 682 -39.16 11.65 -2.54
CA THR A 682 -40.51 11.96 -3.07
C THR A 682 -41.57 12.13 -1.96
N GLY A 683 -41.16 12.25 -0.69
CA GLY A 683 -42.06 12.38 0.47
C GLY A 683 -42.86 11.13 0.83
N LYS A 684 -42.55 9.96 0.23
CA LYS A 684 -43.24 8.70 0.53
C LYS A 684 -42.60 8.04 1.76
N ALA A 685 -43.41 7.42 2.62
CA ALA A 685 -42.87 6.59 3.70
C ALA A 685 -42.04 5.43 3.12
N VAL A 686 -40.94 5.11 3.79
CA VAL A 686 -40.08 3.97 3.47
C VAL A 686 -40.27 2.92 4.56
N VAL A 687 -40.25 1.63 4.18
CA VAL A 687 -40.25 0.51 5.13
C VAL A 687 -38.93 0.53 5.92
N VAL A 688 -39.03 0.52 7.25
CA VAL A 688 -37.88 0.59 8.16
C VAL A 688 -37.84 -0.66 9.03
N GLN A 689 -36.71 -1.33 9.06
CA GLN A 689 -36.41 -2.33 10.09
C GLN A 689 -35.78 -1.61 11.30
N LEU A 690 -36.44 -1.68 12.46
CA LEU A 690 -35.89 -1.24 13.73
C LEU A 690 -35.17 -2.43 14.40
N SER A 691 -33.97 -2.22 14.92
CA SER A 691 -33.15 -3.25 15.57
C SER A 691 -32.48 -2.71 16.83
N ALA A 692 -32.30 -3.60 17.81
CA ALA A 692 -31.64 -3.34 19.07
C ALA A 692 -30.16 -2.94 18.88
N VAL A 693 -29.71 -2.06 19.76
CA VAL A 693 -28.30 -1.74 19.97
C VAL A 693 -27.79 -2.59 21.11
N TRP A 694 -26.82 -3.46 20.89
CA TRP A 694 -26.15 -4.16 21.99
C TRP A 694 -25.03 -3.31 22.62
N ASP A 695 -24.69 -3.62 23.86
CA ASP A 695 -23.61 -3.03 24.66
C ASP A 695 -22.89 -4.16 25.42
N GLY A 696 -22.18 -4.99 24.66
CA GLY A 696 -21.59 -6.26 25.06
C GLY A 696 -22.39 -7.43 24.49
N THR A 697 -22.08 -8.62 24.98
CA THR A 697 -22.62 -9.89 24.46
C THR A 697 -24.10 -10.14 24.79
N SER A 698 -24.67 -9.41 25.75
CA SER A 698 -25.99 -9.73 26.33
C SER A 698 -26.83 -8.54 26.82
N LYS A 699 -26.31 -7.31 26.74
CA LYS A 699 -27.00 -6.09 27.17
C LYS A 699 -27.47 -5.31 25.95
N ILE A 700 -28.71 -4.84 25.98
CA ILE A 700 -29.25 -3.89 24.99
C ILE A 700 -29.11 -2.47 25.57
N SER A 701 -28.57 -1.53 24.78
CA SER A 701 -28.56 -0.09 25.10
C SER A 701 -29.98 0.46 25.11
N GLN A 702 -30.22 1.41 26.00
CA GLN A 702 -31.53 2.04 26.18
C GLN A 702 -31.63 3.40 25.46
N ASP A 703 -30.47 3.95 25.07
CA ASP A 703 -30.30 5.32 24.57
C ASP A 703 -30.11 5.39 23.04
N ALA A 704 -30.06 4.23 22.39
CA ALA A 704 -29.88 4.11 20.94
C ALA A 704 -30.65 2.92 20.36
N TYR A 705 -31.13 3.08 19.13
CA TYR A 705 -31.77 2.08 18.29
C TYR A 705 -31.11 2.11 16.90
N GLN A 706 -31.07 0.98 16.20
CA GLN A 706 -30.67 0.95 14.79
C GLN A 706 -31.92 1.01 13.92
N ILE A 707 -31.96 1.94 12.97
CA ILE A 707 -32.84 1.83 11.81
C ILE A 707 -32.06 1.27 10.63
N SER A 708 -32.71 0.46 9.80
CA SER A 708 -32.18 0.02 8.50
C SER A 708 -33.29 0.10 7.45
N PHE A 709 -33.02 0.71 6.30
CA PHE A 709 -33.98 0.86 5.21
C PHE A 709 -33.28 0.79 3.85
N LEU A 710 -34.01 0.43 2.80
CA LEU A 710 -33.48 0.40 1.44
C LEU A 710 -33.45 1.81 0.86
N ALA A 711 -32.26 2.34 0.61
CA ALA A 711 -32.07 3.57 -0.14
C ALA A 711 -31.92 3.26 -1.63
N GLN A 712 -32.64 4.00 -2.47
CA GLN A 712 -32.45 4.05 -3.91
C GLN A 712 -31.76 5.37 -4.25
N LEU A 713 -30.65 5.29 -5.00
CA LEU A 713 -29.80 6.43 -5.32
C LEU A 713 -29.52 6.46 -6.83
N PRO A 714 -29.67 7.62 -7.50
CA PRO A 714 -29.34 7.77 -8.91
C PRO A 714 -27.82 7.59 -9.16
N PRO A 715 -27.40 7.29 -10.40
CA PRO A 715 -26.00 7.41 -10.82
C PRO A 715 -25.43 8.77 -10.41
N LEU A 716 -24.20 8.78 -9.87
CA LEU A 716 -23.46 10.01 -9.56
C LEU A 716 -24.33 11.11 -8.91
N GLY A 717 -25.07 10.76 -7.86
CA GLY A 717 -26.09 11.68 -7.34
C GLY A 717 -26.55 11.42 -5.91
N PHE A 718 -27.45 12.28 -5.47
CA PHE A 718 -27.91 12.35 -4.08
C PHE A 718 -29.30 11.74 -3.87
N GLY A 719 -29.48 11.07 -2.74
CA GLY A 719 -30.78 10.82 -2.12
C GLY A 719 -30.92 11.66 -0.84
N VAL A 720 -31.96 12.49 -0.77
CA VAL A 720 -32.33 13.24 0.44
C VAL A 720 -33.49 12.53 1.13
N TYR A 721 -33.26 12.04 2.34
CA TYR A 721 -34.26 11.35 3.15
C TYR A 721 -34.60 12.18 4.40
N GLU A 722 -35.86 12.15 4.83
CA GLU A 722 -36.33 12.86 6.03
C GLU A 722 -36.54 11.87 7.17
N LEU A 723 -35.93 12.14 8.33
CA LEU A 723 -36.04 11.34 9.56
C LEU A 723 -36.89 12.11 10.59
N LEU A 724 -38.02 11.54 10.98
CA LEU A 724 -39.01 12.12 11.88
C LEU A 724 -39.21 11.22 13.10
N GLU A 725 -39.43 11.82 14.28
CA GLU A 725 -40.04 11.07 15.37
C GLU A 725 -41.54 10.89 15.10
N GLY A 726 -41.99 9.65 14.98
CA GLY A 726 -43.37 9.33 14.68
C GLY A 726 -43.65 7.83 14.64
N LEU A 727 -44.93 7.47 14.77
CA LEU A 727 -45.38 6.11 14.50
C LEU A 727 -45.52 5.94 12.99
N ASN A 728 -44.74 5.03 12.42
CA ASN A 728 -44.91 4.54 11.05
C ASN A 728 -45.53 3.14 11.14
N SER A 729 -46.67 2.93 10.45
CA SER A 729 -47.35 1.62 10.40
C SER A 729 -46.54 0.54 9.68
N GLU A 730 -45.53 0.94 8.92
CA GLU A 730 -44.64 0.07 8.14
C GLU A 730 -43.29 -0.20 8.83
N THR A 731 -43.11 0.20 10.09
CA THR A 731 -41.88 -0.14 10.83
C THR A 731 -41.91 -1.59 11.32
N ALA A 732 -41.03 -2.42 10.76
CA ALA A 732 -40.82 -3.79 11.18
C ALA A 732 -39.87 -3.84 12.39
N LEU A 733 -40.30 -4.45 13.50
CA LEU A 733 -39.44 -4.73 14.64
C LEU A 733 -38.62 -6.01 14.36
N ALA A 734 -37.34 -5.98 14.71
CA ALA A 734 -36.50 -7.17 14.67
C ALA A 734 -36.84 -8.14 15.81
N ASP A 735 -37.02 -9.41 15.46
CA ASP A 735 -37.13 -10.52 16.40
C ASP A 735 -35.74 -11.10 16.70
N TYR A 736 -35.49 -11.44 17.97
CA TYR A 736 -34.21 -11.96 18.44
C TYR A 736 -34.37 -13.37 19.02
N ASN A 737 -33.70 -14.34 18.42
CA ASN A 737 -33.53 -15.68 18.99
C ASN A 737 -32.12 -15.79 19.59
N LEU A 738 -32.02 -15.95 20.91
CA LEU A 738 -30.75 -16.10 21.63
C LEU A 738 -30.52 -17.57 21.98
N TYR A 739 -29.49 -18.15 21.39
CA TYR A 739 -29.05 -19.51 21.62
C TYR A 739 -27.94 -19.51 22.69
N HIS A 740 -28.20 -20.15 23.82
CA HIS A 740 -27.27 -20.19 24.95
C HIS A 740 -26.83 -21.63 25.24
N ASN A 741 -25.52 -21.84 25.38
CA ASN A 741 -24.96 -23.12 25.84
C ASN A 741 -24.88 -23.22 27.37
N ASP A 742 -25.09 -22.11 28.10
CA ASP A 742 -24.94 -22.08 29.56
C ASP A 742 -25.93 -21.09 30.24
N LYS A 743 -26.13 -21.24 31.56
CA LYS A 743 -27.22 -20.62 32.35
C LYS A 743 -27.12 -19.09 32.58
N ALA A 744 -26.53 -18.34 31.66
CA ALA A 744 -26.44 -16.88 31.70
C ALA A 744 -27.82 -16.23 31.46
N LYS A 745 -28.55 -15.93 32.53
CA LYS A 745 -29.86 -15.24 32.47
C LYS A 745 -29.72 -13.82 31.90
N LEU A 746 -30.59 -13.47 30.97
CA LEU A 746 -30.76 -12.08 30.51
C LEU A 746 -31.09 -11.13 31.67
N VAL A 747 -30.42 -9.97 31.70
CA VAL A 747 -30.76 -8.87 32.61
C VAL A 747 -31.97 -8.12 32.05
N LYS A 748 -33.18 -8.60 32.39
CA LYS A 748 -34.51 -8.02 32.11
C LYS A 748 -34.73 -7.48 30.67
N PRO A 749 -35.47 -8.19 29.80
CA PRO A 749 -35.73 -7.72 28.44
C PRO A 749 -36.47 -6.37 28.41
N TYR A 750 -36.03 -5.48 27.52
CA TYR A 750 -36.67 -4.20 27.27
C TYR A 750 -37.96 -4.42 26.48
N ARG A 751 -39.05 -3.71 26.82
CA ARG A 751 -40.43 -4.02 26.39
C ARG A 751 -40.74 -3.93 24.88
N ILE A 752 -39.78 -3.55 24.04
CA ILE A 752 -40.02 -3.20 22.62
C ILE A 752 -39.70 -4.36 21.68
N PHE A 753 -38.63 -5.12 21.93
CA PHE A 753 -38.19 -6.20 21.05
C PHE A 753 -38.63 -7.56 21.60
N THR A 754 -39.11 -8.44 20.73
CA THR A 754 -39.37 -9.83 21.09
C THR A 754 -38.05 -10.58 21.15
N VAL A 755 -37.67 -10.99 22.35
CA VAL A 755 -36.45 -11.77 22.61
C VAL A 755 -36.86 -13.16 23.11
N LYS A 756 -36.48 -14.20 22.36
CA LYS A 756 -36.74 -15.61 22.67
C LYS A 756 -35.42 -16.28 23.06
N GLU A 757 -35.36 -16.88 24.24
CA GLU A 757 -34.24 -17.75 24.62
C GLU A 757 -34.47 -19.16 24.07
N VAL A 758 -33.51 -19.70 23.34
CA VAL A 758 -33.53 -21.06 22.79
C VAL A 758 -32.54 -21.91 23.58
N GLN A 759 -33.06 -22.89 24.32
CA GLN A 759 -32.26 -23.84 25.10
C GLN A 759 -31.92 -25.06 24.23
N ASN A 760 -30.68 -25.56 24.35
CA ASN A 760 -30.06 -26.64 23.56
C ASN A 760 -29.84 -26.30 22.07
N ALA A 761 -28.71 -25.68 21.77
CA ALA A 761 -28.31 -25.29 20.41
C ALA A 761 -27.68 -26.44 19.60
N LEU A 762 -28.42 -27.54 19.41
CA LEU A 762 -28.01 -28.65 18.53
C LEU A 762 -28.59 -28.56 17.11
N ASP A 763 -29.73 -27.87 16.93
CA ASP A 763 -30.40 -27.73 15.64
C ASP A 763 -29.68 -26.72 14.72
N GLU A 764 -29.63 -27.00 13.41
CA GLU A 764 -29.08 -26.07 12.41
C GLU A 764 -29.88 -24.75 12.39
N ILE A 765 -29.21 -23.61 12.47
CA ILE A 765 -29.83 -22.29 12.32
C ILE A 765 -29.92 -21.99 10.82
N MET A 766 -31.14 -21.84 10.29
CA MET A 766 -31.37 -21.56 8.86
C MET A 766 -31.83 -20.11 8.65
N LEU A 767 -31.16 -19.40 7.73
CA LEU A 767 -31.55 -18.08 7.24
C LEU A 767 -31.89 -18.14 5.76
N GLU A 768 -32.95 -17.43 5.35
CA GLU A 768 -33.49 -17.46 3.99
C GLU A 768 -33.76 -16.05 3.46
N ASN A 769 -33.42 -15.81 2.18
CA ASN A 769 -33.85 -14.64 1.43
C ASN A 769 -34.42 -15.06 0.06
N HIS A 770 -34.65 -14.12 -0.86
CA HIS A 770 -35.21 -14.45 -2.18
C HIS A 770 -34.29 -15.33 -3.05
N TYR A 771 -32.97 -15.26 -2.85
CA TYR A 771 -31.94 -15.87 -3.71
C TYR A 771 -31.31 -17.13 -3.13
N MET A 772 -31.23 -17.26 -1.80
CA MET A 772 -30.50 -18.35 -1.14
C MET A 772 -31.08 -18.72 0.23
N LYS A 773 -30.74 -19.93 0.69
CA LYS A 773 -30.82 -20.36 2.09
C LYS A 773 -29.41 -20.65 2.60
N ILE A 774 -29.11 -20.29 3.84
CA ILE A 774 -27.82 -20.54 4.50
C ILE A 774 -28.09 -21.22 5.83
N TRP A 775 -27.37 -22.30 6.10
CA TRP A 775 -27.41 -23.00 7.38
C TRP A 775 -26.10 -22.79 8.12
N PHE A 776 -26.25 -22.59 9.42
CA PHE A 776 -25.17 -22.40 10.37
C PHE A 776 -25.29 -23.47 11.45
N SER A 777 -24.14 -23.93 11.94
CA SER A 777 -24.07 -24.86 13.06
C SER A 777 -24.81 -24.28 14.26
N GLY A 778 -25.76 -25.00 14.85
CA GLY A 778 -26.36 -24.57 16.13
C GLY A 778 -25.30 -24.40 17.23
N ASN A 779 -24.28 -25.26 17.20
CA ASN A 779 -23.25 -25.36 18.22
C ASN A 779 -22.17 -24.26 18.08
N SER A 780 -21.67 -24.00 16.86
CA SER A 780 -20.59 -23.04 16.62
C SER A 780 -21.02 -21.72 15.98
N GLY A 781 -22.26 -21.60 15.50
CA GLY A 781 -22.79 -20.47 14.73
C GLY A 781 -22.07 -20.18 13.40
N LEU A 782 -21.15 -21.05 12.96
CA LEU A 782 -20.41 -20.92 11.70
C LEU A 782 -21.21 -21.52 10.54
N VAL A 783 -21.01 -21.01 9.32
CA VAL A 783 -21.67 -21.54 8.11
C VAL A 783 -21.26 -22.99 7.88
N GLU A 784 -22.24 -23.83 7.53
CA GLU A 784 -22.04 -25.25 7.17
C GLU A 784 -22.51 -25.57 5.74
N LYS A 785 -23.52 -24.85 5.22
CA LYS A 785 -24.22 -25.18 3.97
C LYS A 785 -24.90 -23.95 3.38
N ILE A 786 -24.87 -23.82 2.05
CA ILE A 786 -25.58 -22.78 1.28
C ILE A 786 -26.42 -23.48 0.20
N ASN A 787 -27.66 -23.05 0.00
CA ASN A 787 -28.52 -23.47 -1.10
C ASN A 787 -28.81 -22.25 -1.97
N MET A 788 -28.48 -22.32 -3.25
CA MET A 788 -28.87 -21.30 -4.22
C MET A 788 -30.25 -21.66 -4.74
N LYS A 789 -31.22 -20.74 -4.67
CA LYS A 789 -32.60 -21.02 -5.08
C LYS A 789 -32.79 -21.10 -6.59
N GLU A 790 -31.86 -20.52 -7.36
CA GLU A 790 -31.85 -20.50 -8.82
C GLU A 790 -31.68 -21.91 -9.42
N ASP A 791 -30.74 -22.70 -8.90
CA ASP A 791 -30.50 -24.09 -9.31
C ASP A 791 -30.97 -25.14 -8.28
N ASN A 792 -31.45 -24.67 -7.12
CA ASN A 792 -31.86 -25.46 -5.96
C ASN A 792 -30.77 -26.42 -5.42
N LYS A 793 -29.48 -26.17 -5.71
CA LYS A 793 -28.39 -27.04 -5.28
C LYS A 793 -27.88 -26.65 -3.90
N ASN A 794 -27.58 -27.67 -3.09
CA ASN A 794 -26.90 -27.54 -1.81
C ASN A 794 -25.38 -27.61 -2.01
N TYR A 795 -24.70 -26.52 -1.68
CA TYR A 795 -23.26 -26.40 -1.63
C TYR A 795 -22.81 -26.55 -0.16
N PRO A 796 -22.01 -27.59 0.18
CA PRO A 796 -21.40 -27.68 1.51
C PRO A 796 -20.33 -26.58 1.64
N VAL A 797 -20.46 -25.72 2.63
CA VAL A 797 -19.56 -24.58 2.85
C VAL A 797 -19.25 -24.51 4.33
N LYS A 798 -18.12 -25.08 4.74
CA LYS A 798 -17.69 -25.12 6.14
C LYS A 798 -16.75 -23.95 6.44
N LEU A 799 -17.18 -23.02 7.28
CA LEU A 799 -16.34 -21.93 7.75
C LEU A 799 -15.64 -22.34 9.06
N GLU A 800 -14.32 -22.16 9.13
CA GLU A 800 -13.52 -22.41 10.33
C GLU A 800 -12.54 -21.27 10.59
N PHE A 801 -12.11 -21.12 11.84
CA PHE A 801 -11.01 -20.24 12.24
C PHE A 801 -9.82 -21.08 12.71
N ALA A 802 -8.66 -20.82 12.11
CA ALA A 802 -7.40 -21.44 12.46
C ALA A 802 -6.29 -20.38 12.60
N TRP A 803 -5.18 -20.76 13.23
CA TRP A 803 -3.99 -19.94 13.40
C TRP A 803 -2.73 -20.77 13.11
N TYR A 804 -1.65 -20.08 12.75
CA TYR A 804 -0.33 -20.67 12.55
C TYR A 804 0.62 -20.16 13.63
N GLY A 805 1.48 -21.03 14.17
CA GLY A 805 2.61 -20.60 14.99
C GLY A 805 3.75 -20.08 14.12
N THR A 806 4.90 -19.78 14.74
CA THR A 806 6.16 -19.55 14.02
C THR A 806 7.10 -20.71 14.28
N THR A 807 7.84 -21.12 13.26
CA THR A 807 8.84 -22.20 13.35
C THR A 807 9.79 -22.05 14.55
N SER A 808 10.26 -23.18 15.09
CA SER A 808 11.28 -23.23 16.15
C SER A 808 12.70 -22.93 15.65
N ASN A 809 12.93 -22.94 14.34
CA ASN A 809 14.22 -22.65 13.68
C ASN A 809 14.77 -21.24 13.99
N ARG A 810 16.02 -20.96 13.59
CA ARG A 810 16.67 -19.66 13.81
C ARG A 810 15.90 -18.50 13.19
N ASP A 811 15.51 -18.66 11.92
CA ASP A 811 14.69 -17.70 11.20
C ASP A 811 13.21 -17.83 11.64
N LYS A 812 12.49 -16.72 11.76
CA LYS A 812 11.13 -16.65 12.31
C LYS A 812 10.17 -15.90 11.38
N SER A 813 8.87 -16.14 11.55
CA SER A 813 7.85 -15.25 11.00
C SER A 813 8.05 -13.83 11.54
N GLY A 814 7.75 -12.83 10.70
CA GLY A 814 7.90 -11.41 11.03
C GLY A 814 6.97 -10.55 10.19
N ALA A 815 7.29 -9.26 10.03
CA ALA A 815 6.48 -8.36 9.20
C ALA A 815 6.48 -8.76 7.72
N TYR A 816 7.64 -9.18 7.19
CA TYR A 816 7.82 -9.64 5.82
C TYR A 816 7.51 -11.14 5.65
N LEU A 817 8.16 -11.99 6.45
CA LEU A 817 8.20 -13.45 6.26
C LEU A 817 7.06 -14.17 6.98
N PHE A 818 6.48 -15.17 6.33
CA PHE A 818 5.55 -16.12 6.96
C PHE A 818 6.18 -17.52 7.00
N LEU A 819 6.68 -17.92 8.18
CA LEU A 819 7.37 -19.18 8.42
C LEU A 819 6.60 -20.01 9.48
N PRO A 820 5.49 -20.67 9.10
CA PRO A 820 4.65 -21.41 10.02
C PRO A 820 5.38 -22.58 10.70
N ASP A 821 4.87 -23.02 11.86
CA ASP A 821 5.39 -24.19 12.59
C ASP A 821 4.76 -25.53 12.16
N GLY A 822 4.10 -25.55 11.00
CA GLY A 822 3.38 -26.69 10.45
C GLY A 822 2.00 -26.29 9.95
N GLU A 823 1.09 -27.26 9.88
CA GLU A 823 -0.30 -27.05 9.51
C GLU A 823 -1.05 -26.12 10.48
N SER A 824 -2.11 -25.50 9.96
CA SER A 824 -2.94 -24.59 10.76
C SER A 824 -3.61 -25.31 11.94
N LYS A 825 -3.66 -24.66 13.09
CA LYS A 825 -4.29 -25.17 14.31
C LYS A 825 -5.65 -24.51 14.46
N SER A 826 -6.70 -25.31 14.56
CA SER A 826 -8.04 -24.79 14.84
C SER A 826 -8.06 -23.98 16.13
N MET A 827 -8.79 -22.85 16.12
CA MET A 827 -9.02 -22.00 17.30
C MET A 827 -9.94 -22.67 18.34
N GLY A 828 -10.50 -23.85 18.04
CA GLY A 828 -11.52 -24.51 18.85
C GLY A 828 -12.92 -23.97 18.56
N LYS A 829 -13.92 -24.46 19.30
CA LYS A 829 -15.29 -23.94 19.22
C LYS A 829 -15.40 -22.62 20.00
N PRO A 830 -16.26 -21.67 19.57
CA PRO A 830 -16.61 -20.50 20.38
C PRO A 830 -17.20 -20.88 21.75
N ASP A 831 -16.83 -20.15 22.80
CA ASP A 831 -17.31 -20.31 24.19
C ASP A 831 -18.58 -19.48 24.42
N SER A 832 -19.70 -19.95 23.83
CA SER A 832 -21.10 -19.58 24.16
C SER A 832 -21.69 -18.25 23.66
N LEU A 833 -23.03 -18.27 23.58
CA LEU A 833 -23.97 -17.27 23.03
C LEU A 833 -23.86 -17.03 21.51
N THR A 834 -24.92 -17.47 20.82
CA THR A 834 -25.22 -17.09 19.45
C THR A 834 -26.53 -16.31 19.43
N SER A 835 -26.56 -15.05 18.98
CA SER A 835 -27.83 -14.35 18.70
C SER A 835 -28.19 -14.52 17.22
N CYS A 836 -29.47 -14.66 16.89
CA CYS A 836 -29.95 -14.69 15.52
C CYS A 836 -31.07 -13.66 15.37
N VAL A 837 -30.90 -12.74 14.43
CA VAL A 837 -31.88 -11.73 14.06
C VAL A 837 -32.50 -12.13 12.73
N ALA A 838 -33.83 -12.21 12.68
CA ALA A 838 -34.57 -12.48 11.45
C ALA A 838 -35.79 -11.55 11.36
N ASN A 839 -35.85 -10.72 10.31
CA ASN A 839 -37.07 -10.22 9.66
C ASN A 839 -36.74 -9.29 8.47
N LEU A 840 -37.73 -9.12 7.59
CA LEU A 840 -37.89 -8.30 6.37
C LEU A 840 -36.72 -7.76 5.52
N ALA A 841 -35.57 -7.31 6.04
CA ALA A 841 -34.54 -6.64 5.25
C ALA A 841 -33.09 -7.06 5.55
N ILE A 842 -32.73 -7.33 6.81
CA ILE A 842 -31.42 -7.86 7.17
C ILE A 842 -31.57 -8.93 8.26
N ALA A 843 -31.10 -10.14 7.96
CA ALA A 843 -30.85 -11.18 8.95
C ALA A 843 -29.36 -11.19 9.34
N VAL A 844 -29.07 -11.27 10.64
CA VAL A 844 -27.69 -11.22 11.17
C VAL A 844 -27.55 -12.16 12.34
N ILE A 845 -26.60 -13.10 12.27
CA ILE A 845 -26.21 -13.93 13.43
C ILE A 845 -25.18 -13.14 14.25
N HIS A 846 -25.02 -13.40 15.54
CA HIS A 846 -23.98 -12.82 16.39
C HIS A 846 -23.27 -13.98 17.07
N LEU A 847 -21.96 -14.13 16.93
CA LEU A 847 -21.18 -15.05 17.74
C LEU A 847 -20.44 -14.26 18.79
N THR A 848 -20.75 -14.52 20.05
CA THR A 848 -19.97 -14.00 21.16
C THR A 848 -18.95 -15.04 21.60
N ASN A 849 -17.84 -14.60 22.19
CA ASN A 849 -16.79 -15.41 22.81
C ASN A 849 -16.16 -16.54 21.98
N VAL A 850 -14.87 -16.43 21.68
CA VAL A 850 -13.98 -17.60 21.45
C VAL A 850 -13.04 -17.71 22.65
N PRO A 851 -12.77 -18.91 23.20
CA PRO A 851 -11.91 -19.08 24.37
C PRO A 851 -10.54 -18.43 24.19
N ARG A 852 -10.07 -17.74 25.25
CA ARG A 852 -8.77 -17.08 25.25
C ARG A 852 -7.66 -18.06 25.62
N LYS A 853 -6.67 -18.22 24.74
CA LYS A 853 -5.27 -18.35 25.17
C LYS A 853 -4.56 -17.03 24.93
N VAL A 854 -3.90 -16.52 25.96
CA VAL A 854 -3.25 -15.20 25.92
C VAL A 854 -1.85 -15.33 25.33
N ILE A 855 -1.64 -14.68 24.18
CA ILE A 855 -0.36 -14.06 23.84
C ILE A 855 -0.63 -12.56 23.79
N LYS A 856 0.17 -11.77 24.52
CA LYS A 856 0.03 -10.32 24.60
C LYS A 856 0.90 -9.70 23.51
N TRP A 857 0.32 -8.93 22.59
CA TRP A 857 0.94 -7.90 21.72
C TRP A 857 -0.19 -7.00 21.17
N ASP A 858 0.09 -5.73 20.85
CA ASP A 858 -0.94 -4.67 20.73
C ASP A 858 -1.49 -4.42 19.29
N LYS A 859 -2.82 -4.20 19.21
CA LYS A 859 -3.63 -3.43 18.22
C LYS A 859 -3.82 -3.83 16.70
N THR A 860 -4.82 -4.71 16.43
CA THR A 860 -5.92 -4.61 15.38
C THR A 860 -5.73 -4.90 13.84
N TYR A 861 -6.73 -5.17 12.94
CA TYR A 861 -8.09 -5.84 12.86
C TYR A 861 -8.49 -6.12 11.34
N ILE A 862 -9.69 -6.70 11.01
CA ILE A 862 -9.98 -7.60 9.81
C ILE A 862 -11.22 -7.22 8.88
N THR A 863 -11.47 -7.98 7.78
CA THR A 863 -12.58 -7.97 6.74
C THR A 863 -13.57 -9.20 6.76
N ASN A 864 -14.54 -9.36 5.82
CA ASN A 864 -15.97 -9.58 6.20
C ASN A 864 -16.87 -10.78 5.78
N PHE A 865 -17.51 -11.34 6.82
CA PHE A 865 -18.94 -11.76 6.86
C PHE A 865 -19.67 -11.07 8.04
N SER A 866 -20.96 -10.77 7.92
CA SER A 866 -21.71 -10.15 9.03
C SER A 866 -22.17 -11.21 10.04
N LEU A 867 -21.37 -11.41 11.08
CA LEU A 867 -21.96 -11.53 12.39
C LEU A 867 -21.89 -10.18 13.09
N SER A 868 -23.01 -9.67 13.58
CA SER A 868 -23.00 -8.45 14.37
C SER A 868 -22.51 -8.81 15.78
N ASN A 869 -21.87 -7.87 16.44
CA ASN A 869 -21.65 -7.90 17.86
C ASN A 869 -21.43 -6.46 18.25
N ARG A 870 -22.16 -5.98 19.26
CA ARG A 870 -22.22 -4.55 19.51
C ARG A 870 -21.66 -4.31 20.90
N ASN A 871 -20.54 -3.62 20.90
CA ASN A 871 -19.54 -3.36 21.93
C ASN A 871 -18.61 -4.53 22.33
N VAL A 872 -17.33 -4.16 22.30
CA VAL A 872 -16.11 -4.84 22.75
C VAL A 872 -15.58 -6.00 21.91
N GLY A 873 -14.63 -5.65 21.04
CA GLY A 873 -13.54 -6.53 20.62
C GLY A 873 -13.64 -7.09 19.20
N LEU A 874 -12.54 -6.93 18.45
CA LEU A 874 -12.16 -7.74 17.29
C LEU A 874 -13.18 -7.85 16.13
N ASN A 875 -12.79 -7.17 15.04
CA ASN A 875 -12.91 -7.64 13.65
C ASN A 875 -14.21 -7.36 12.87
N CYS A 876 -14.01 -7.03 11.58
CA CYS A 876 -15.00 -7.08 10.50
C CYS A 876 -16.11 -5.98 10.54
N VAL A 877 -16.62 -5.62 9.36
CA VAL A 877 -17.71 -4.69 9.01
C VAL A 877 -17.37 -3.93 7.69
N ARG A 878 -17.96 -4.30 6.53
CA ARG A 878 -17.68 -3.82 5.16
C ARG A 878 -17.91 -2.31 4.99
N SER A 879 -17.06 -1.63 4.22
CA SER A 879 -17.53 -0.52 3.37
C SER A 879 -18.41 -1.11 2.27
N SER A 880 -19.43 -0.38 1.83
CA SER A 880 -20.45 -0.89 0.93
C SER A 880 -19.90 -1.21 -0.47
N GLU A 881 -19.46 -2.44 -0.67
CA GLU A 881 -19.30 -3.07 -1.98
C GLU A 881 -19.58 -4.58 -1.90
N ILE A 882 -20.00 -5.13 -3.03
CA ILE A 882 -20.73 -6.40 -3.10
C ILE A 882 -19.73 -7.56 -3.04
N LEU A 883 -19.84 -8.40 -2.01
CA LEU A 883 -19.21 -9.70 -2.04
C LEU A 883 -20.10 -10.64 -2.85
N GLN A 884 -19.90 -10.64 -4.18
CA GLN A 884 -20.49 -11.62 -5.08
C GLN A 884 -19.86 -12.99 -4.76
N LEU A 885 -20.64 -13.87 -4.15
CA LEU A 885 -20.31 -15.29 -4.05
C LEU A 885 -20.53 -15.92 -5.44
N TYR A 886 -19.53 -15.78 -6.32
CA TYR A 886 -19.45 -16.59 -7.51
C TYR A 886 -19.01 -18.01 -7.12
N LEU A 887 -20.00 -18.87 -6.83
CA LEU A 887 -19.84 -20.33 -6.87
C LEU A 887 -19.84 -20.82 -8.33
N LEU A 888 -18.92 -20.28 -9.14
CA LEU A 888 -18.62 -20.85 -10.44
C LEU A 888 -17.74 -22.09 -10.24
N HIS A 889 -18.14 -23.19 -10.89
CA HIS A 889 -17.42 -24.46 -10.80
C HIS A 889 -15.97 -24.28 -11.28
N GLY A 890 -15.03 -24.89 -10.57
CA GLY A 890 -13.60 -24.60 -10.68
C GLY A 890 -13.05 -24.63 -12.12
N LYS A 891 -12.79 -23.43 -12.65
CA LYS A 891 -11.78 -23.07 -13.65
C LYS A 891 -11.54 -21.57 -13.55
N ILE A 892 -10.26 -21.19 -13.60
CA ILE A 892 -9.82 -19.79 -13.50
C ILE A 892 -10.33 -19.02 -14.71
N LEU A 893 -11.04 -17.91 -14.48
CA LEU A 893 -11.28 -16.84 -15.45
C LEU A 893 -11.46 -15.52 -14.69
N GLU A 894 -10.99 -14.44 -15.30
CA GLU A 894 -10.78 -13.13 -14.68
C GLU A 894 -11.61 -12.08 -15.44
N TRP A 895 -11.93 -10.96 -14.78
CA TRP A 895 -12.49 -9.69 -15.31
C TRP A 895 -14.02 -9.43 -15.44
N PHE A 896 -14.31 -8.12 -15.36
CA PHE A 896 -15.59 -7.42 -15.33
C PHE A 896 -16.05 -6.92 -16.71
N ASN A 897 -17.36 -6.94 -16.99
CA ASN A 897 -18.10 -5.79 -17.56
C ASN A 897 -19.64 -5.98 -17.43
N PRO A 898 -20.42 -5.07 -16.83
CA PRO A 898 -21.88 -5.21 -16.75
C PRO A 898 -22.59 -4.67 -18.02
N GLY A 899 -22.69 -5.49 -19.07
CA GLY A 899 -23.34 -5.13 -20.33
C GLY A 899 -24.15 -6.25 -20.97
N PHE A 900 -25.47 -6.02 -21.12
CA PHE A 900 -26.44 -6.74 -21.96
C PHE A 900 -26.63 -8.27 -21.79
N LEU A 901 -27.77 -8.61 -21.20
CA LEU A 901 -28.43 -9.92 -21.35
C LEU A 901 -29.07 -10.08 -22.74
N LYS A 902 -28.73 -11.14 -23.48
CA LYS A 902 -29.67 -11.84 -24.38
C LYS A 902 -29.18 -13.24 -24.81
N LEU A 903 -29.89 -14.26 -24.32
CA LEU A 903 -30.10 -15.60 -24.89
C LEU A 903 -29.03 -16.16 -25.86
N ALA A 904 -28.16 -17.04 -25.34
CA ALA A 904 -27.46 -18.06 -26.14
C ALA A 904 -27.39 -19.39 -25.35
N THR A 905 -27.69 -20.51 -26.01
CA THR A 905 -27.67 -21.85 -25.40
C THR A 905 -26.23 -22.37 -25.30
N ILE A 906 -25.76 -22.65 -24.09
CA ILE A 906 -24.41 -23.17 -23.83
C ILE A 906 -24.45 -24.71 -23.79
N ARG A 907 -23.60 -25.36 -24.58
CA ARG A 907 -23.25 -26.80 -24.43
C ARG A 907 -21.91 -26.92 -23.74
N LEU A 908 -21.71 -27.97 -22.94
CA LEU A 908 -20.53 -28.14 -22.09
C LEU A 908 -19.68 -29.37 -22.50
N VAL A 909 -18.38 -29.28 -22.26
CA VAL A 909 -17.42 -30.39 -22.44
C VAL A 909 -16.57 -30.53 -21.19
N ASP A 910 -16.47 -31.75 -20.67
CA ASP A 910 -15.62 -32.04 -19.51
C ASP A 910 -14.15 -32.21 -19.94
N MET A 911 -13.28 -31.30 -19.51
CA MET A 911 -11.85 -31.32 -19.81
C MET A 911 -11.05 -32.41 -19.04
N ARG A 912 -11.67 -33.24 -18.19
CA ARG A 912 -10.99 -34.42 -17.61
C ARG A 912 -11.22 -35.69 -18.40
N THR A 913 -12.30 -35.77 -19.17
CA THR A 913 -12.76 -37.02 -19.82
C THR A 913 -12.94 -36.89 -21.33
N GLY A 914 -13.13 -35.67 -21.85
CA GLY A 914 -13.27 -35.42 -23.29
C GLY A 914 -14.65 -35.73 -23.87
N GLU A 915 -15.62 -36.18 -23.06
CA GLU A 915 -16.98 -36.45 -23.53
C GLU A 915 -17.84 -35.17 -23.58
N LEU A 916 -18.63 -35.07 -24.66
CA LEU A 916 -19.64 -34.05 -24.90
C LEU A 916 -20.96 -34.47 -24.26
N TRP A 917 -21.49 -33.67 -23.34
CA TRP A 917 -22.86 -33.81 -22.84
C TRP A 917 -23.69 -32.58 -23.24
N SER A 918 -24.90 -32.85 -23.75
CA SER A 918 -25.73 -31.92 -24.55
C SER A 918 -26.41 -30.81 -23.76
#